data_AF-N1S8P9-F1
#
_entry.id   AF-N1S8P9-F1
#
_cell.length_a   1.000
_cell.length_b   1.000
_cell.length_c   1.000
_cell.angle_alpha   90.00
_cell.angle_beta   90.00
_cell.angle_gamma   90.00
#
_symmetry.space_group_name_H-M   'P 1'
#
loop_
_entity.id
_entity.type
_entity.pdbx_description
1 polymer ?
#
loop_
_entity_poly.entity_id
_entity_poly.type
_entity_poly.pdbx_seq_one_letter_code
_entity_poly.pdbx_strand_id
1 'polypeptide(L)'
;MTLTHRWGPVDHIILTKETYPQLLEGLPLSTLPQLFRDAVSICRHLGVGYIWIDSLCIFQGNDNIGDWQHEALLMKNVYSNSFCNISAADTPNCSQSIFNSRDPRLLNPQVVELTLCGEGSSKITERFVLSDYSFWKSEVSNALVNKRGWVLQERFLAPRILHFSKRQLIWECCEKDAAEVYPDGLPLALSTSSDARFKQMDSSDYTGRVDRYRYREADGNSAPHLLWLRIVELYTASALIVPSDKLIACSGIAKRVAEIVQDDYVAGMWRRYLEGELLWMVQGNHQPGRWTRPREYRAPSWSWASIDGPITPGEPRIQDSLITVEDYHLDYWTSDKTAAIRGGWLRLRGVLKKTTLARKSSTPGGGYHWDMMLDNERVNVLEDASPGNTEPRVMLDILQEDFKEETTKGLLFSMCARSKTGDGRELQWSNAKDIDLAVDNSRDGLRLWQAMTNGQHRDALTKYGQLIRENQEQLHGLEAILFGKDAGFYNLEIDAAADLFTSTQVGIPPGTLNCLIGGADVDEALSSHMDISKISFTGSIKVGKLIQVAAANSNLKSATLELGGKSPLIVFPDADLERALQPATMFLLTSGQGCASPTRLYVHESIANELIAKLKDIVEEHGRNLGRDLTLPSTSSSPLYHQRQKEVFLSYIQTGKPIGAKGCYVEPTIFVDPHPDAKVLREEIFGPVLVVVWFSTEDEVIRLANDNEFGLAPYVWTADLSRALRLSQKLEAGTVSVNGAGGLLPNVPRGRWMQSVQGTENGKEAMLDWTQLKSVAIKG
;
A
#
# COMPACT_ATOMS: atom_id res chain seq x y z
N MET A 1 43.04 -1.19 23.71
CA MET A 1 41.78 -1.70 24.29
C MET A 1 40.81 -0.54 24.47
N THR A 2 39.51 -0.79 24.53
CA THR A 2 38.49 0.21 24.89
C THR A 2 37.64 -0.30 26.05
N LEU A 3 37.01 0.60 26.81
CA LEU A 3 36.12 0.24 27.91
C LEU A 3 34.72 0.83 27.71
N THR A 4 33.73 -0.05 27.59
CA THR A 4 32.30 0.28 27.61
C THR A 4 31.76 0.09 29.02
N HIS A 5 31.31 1.17 29.66
CA HIS A 5 30.88 1.13 31.06
C HIS A 5 29.79 2.16 31.40
N ARG A 6 29.30 2.13 32.64
CA ARG A 6 28.44 3.18 33.22
C ARG A 6 29.24 3.96 34.26
N TRP A 7 29.14 5.27 34.22
CA TRP A 7 29.77 6.14 35.21
C TRP A 7 29.08 5.98 36.57
N GLY A 8 27.75 6.07 36.58
CA GLY A 8 26.93 6.06 37.79
C GLY A 8 27.05 7.37 38.59
N PRO A 9 26.35 7.49 39.74
CA PRO A 9 26.29 8.73 40.51
C PRO A 9 27.52 8.93 41.42
N VAL A 10 28.67 8.36 41.07
CA VAL A 10 29.87 8.36 41.91
C VAL A 10 30.90 9.29 41.30
N ASP A 11 31.36 10.26 42.10
CA ASP A 11 32.46 11.12 41.70
C ASP A 11 33.72 10.28 41.48
N HIS A 12 34.32 10.45 40.31
CA HIS A 12 35.55 9.82 39.93
C HIS A 12 36.36 10.81 39.10
N ILE A 13 37.65 10.52 38.95
CA ILE A 13 38.49 11.36 38.11
C ILE A 13 38.01 11.30 36.66
N ILE A 14 37.86 12.48 36.08
CA ILE A 14 37.46 12.72 34.69
C ILE A 14 38.41 13.76 34.09
N LEU A 15 38.52 13.78 32.76
CA LEU A 15 39.35 14.75 32.06
C LEU A 15 38.66 16.13 32.01
N THR A 16 39.26 17.11 32.68
CA THR A 16 38.91 18.53 32.65
C THR A 16 40.20 19.32 32.48
N LYS A 17 40.14 20.63 32.22
CA LYS A 17 41.31 21.51 32.19
C LYS A 17 42.09 21.50 33.50
N GLU A 18 41.39 21.28 34.62
CA GLU A 18 42.00 21.18 35.94
C GLU A 18 42.76 19.87 36.13
N THR A 19 42.18 18.73 35.68
CA THR A 19 42.81 17.41 35.85
C THR A 19 43.79 17.04 34.72
N TYR A 20 43.76 17.75 33.59
CA TYR A 20 44.58 17.47 32.40
C TYR A 20 46.10 17.39 32.70
N PRO A 21 46.73 18.34 33.43
CA PRO A 21 48.16 18.25 33.73
C PRO A 21 48.50 17.00 34.55
N GLN A 22 47.65 16.66 35.53
CA GLN A 22 47.84 15.50 36.39
C GLN A 22 47.72 14.19 35.61
N LEU A 23 46.77 14.11 34.66
CA LEU A 23 46.58 12.94 33.80
C LEU A 23 47.76 12.73 32.84
N LEU A 24 48.44 13.80 32.42
CA LEU A 24 49.66 13.72 31.61
C LEU A 24 50.89 13.23 32.40
N GLU A 25 51.05 13.66 33.65
CA GLU A 25 52.16 13.22 34.52
C GLU A 25 52.00 11.75 34.97
N GLY A 26 50.76 11.26 34.98
CA GLY A 26 50.41 9.89 35.33
C GLY A 26 49.88 9.76 36.75
N LEU A 27 49.05 8.74 36.97
CA LEU A 27 48.36 8.52 38.24
C LEU A 27 48.67 7.13 38.82
N PRO A 28 48.81 7.02 40.15
CA PRO A 28 48.85 5.72 40.79
C PRO A 28 47.55 4.96 40.52
N LEU A 29 47.64 3.69 40.10
CA LEU A 29 46.46 2.85 39.81
C LEU A 29 45.45 2.79 40.96
N SER A 30 45.89 2.92 42.21
CA SER A 30 45.03 2.93 43.39
C SER A 30 44.08 4.12 43.45
N THR A 31 44.36 5.23 42.76
CA THR A 31 43.48 6.41 42.72
C THR A 31 42.35 6.25 41.71
N LEU A 32 42.44 5.28 40.81
CA LEU A 32 41.38 5.00 39.85
C LEU A 32 40.25 4.17 40.48
N PRO A 33 38.99 4.35 40.03
CA PRO A 33 37.86 3.50 40.41
C PRO A 33 38.14 2.01 40.19
N GLN A 34 37.49 1.14 40.97
CA GLN A 34 37.72 -0.30 40.91
C GLN A 34 37.55 -0.86 39.49
N LEU A 35 36.53 -0.44 38.76
CA LEU A 35 36.28 -0.89 37.38
C LEU A 35 37.45 -0.57 36.45
N PHE A 36 38.07 0.60 36.61
CA PHE A 36 39.19 1.03 35.75
C PHE A 36 40.45 0.24 36.08
N ARG A 37 40.67 -0.05 37.37
CA ARG A 37 41.77 -0.94 37.80
C ARG A 37 41.61 -2.33 37.23
N ASP A 38 40.41 -2.88 37.27
CA ASP A 38 40.10 -4.20 36.70
C ASP A 38 40.31 -4.20 35.19
N ALA A 39 39.83 -3.17 34.48
CA ALA A 39 40.04 -3.02 33.05
C ALA A 39 41.53 -2.96 32.67
N VAL A 40 42.35 -2.22 33.42
CA VAL A 40 43.81 -2.20 33.24
C VAL A 40 44.43 -3.57 33.53
N SER A 41 43.96 -4.28 34.55
CA SER A 41 44.39 -5.65 34.85
C SER A 41 44.10 -6.59 33.68
N ILE A 42 42.90 -6.55 33.12
CA ILE A 42 42.50 -7.33 31.94
C ILE A 42 43.39 -7.00 30.74
N CYS A 43 43.65 -5.72 30.48
CA CYS A 43 44.54 -5.29 29.39
C CYS A 43 45.93 -5.91 29.53
N ARG A 44 46.51 -5.85 30.75
CA ARG A 44 47.83 -6.43 31.03
C ARG A 44 47.86 -7.95 30.86
N HIS A 45 46.81 -8.66 31.30
CA HIS A 45 46.70 -10.10 31.10
C HIS A 45 46.60 -10.49 29.62
N LEU A 46 45.99 -9.62 28.80
CA LEU A 46 45.92 -9.79 27.34
C LEU A 46 47.17 -9.26 26.61
N GLY A 47 48.20 -8.81 27.34
CA GLY A 47 49.45 -8.29 26.75
C GLY A 47 49.31 -6.92 26.08
N VAL A 48 48.26 -6.14 26.40
CA VAL A 48 48.01 -4.82 25.81
C VAL A 48 48.33 -3.72 26.83
N GLY A 49 49.22 -2.80 26.43
CA GLY A 49 49.69 -1.70 27.30
C GLY A 49 48.78 -0.45 27.34
N TYR A 50 47.80 -0.34 26.43
CA TYR A 50 46.99 0.87 26.26
C TYR A 50 45.48 0.56 26.32
N ILE A 51 44.75 1.38 27.08
CA ILE A 51 43.29 1.37 27.15
C ILE A 51 42.76 2.79 26.97
N TRP A 52 41.70 2.93 26.18
CA TRP A 52 40.95 4.16 26.02
C TRP A 52 39.68 4.10 26.86
N ILE A 53 39.45 5.13 27.68
CA ILE A 53 38.29 5.30 28.55
C ILE A 53 37.75 6.70 28.29
N ASP A 54 36.51 6.80 27.82
CA ASP A 54 35.86 8.05 27.38
C ASP A 54 36.02 9.19 28.40
N SER A 55 35.75 8.92 29.67
CA SER A 55 35.80 9.91 30.74
C SER A 55 37.20 10.44 31.06
N LEU A 56 38.25 9.74 30.63
CA LEU A 56 39.66 10.11 30.84
C LEU A 56 40.35 10.62 29.57
N CYS A 57 39.76 10.39 28.40
CA CYS A 57 40.37 10.72 27.11
C CYS A 57 39.63 11.82 26.33
N ILE A 58 38.43 12.20 26.76
CA ILE A 58 37.65 13.31 26.17
C ILE A 58 37.41 14.36 27.26
N PHE A 59 37.55 15.65 26.96
CA PHE A 59 37.23 16.69 27.93
C PHE A 59 35.74 16.66 28.30
N GLN A 60 35.46 16.63 29.60
CA GLN A 60 34.12 16.48 30.15
C GLN A 60 33.48 17.82 30.53
N GLY A 61 32.15 17.85 30.50
CA GLY A 61 31.37 19.05 30.79
C GLY A 61 31.53 20.14 29.71
N ASN A 62 31.16 21.38 30.05
CA ASN A 62 31.29 22.53 29.14
C ASN A 62 32.71 23.09 29.08
N ASP A 63 33.71 22.31 29.50
CA ASP A 63 35.07 22.79 29.67
C ASP A 63 35.79 22.97 28.31
N ASN A 64 35.58 22.05 27.37
CA ASN A 64 36.07 22.21 26.00
C ASN A 64 35.12 21.58 24.98
N ILE A 65 34.15 22.37 24.52
CA ILE A 65 33.14 21.93 23.54
C ILE A 65 33.79 21.54 22.19
N GLY A 66 34.87 22.22 21.79
CA GLY A 66 35.57 21.93 20.55
C GLY A 66 36.26 20.56 20.57
N ASP A 67 36.87 20.19 21.70
CA ASP A 67 37.43 18.86 21.93
C ASP A 67 36.35 17.78 21.89
N TRP A 68 35.26 17.97 22.62
CA TRP A 68 34.15 17.02 22.62
C TRP A 68 33.60 16.79 21.21
N GLN A 69 33.39 17.85 20.43
CA GLN A 69 32.93 17.75 19.04
C GLN A 69 33.93 17.00 18.15
N HIS A 70 35.24 17.18 18.37
CA HIS A 70 36.27 16.46 17.64
C HIS A 70 36.30 14.98 18.01
N GLU A 71 36.40 14.66 19.29
CA GLU A 71 36.53 13.30 19.81
C GLU A 71 35.27 12.46 19.56
N ALA A 72 34.07 13.04 19.69
CA ALA A 72 32.81 12.36 19.37
C ALA A 72 32.77 11.84 17.93
N LEU A 73 33.34 12.61 16.98
CA LEU A 73 33.45 12.21 15.57
C LEU A 73 34.52 11.12 15.35
N LEU A 74 35.54 11.06 16.20
CA LEU A 74 36.61 10.06 16.17
C LEU A 74 36.24 8.75 16.86
N MET A 75 35.17 8.69 17.67
CA MET A 75 34.73 7.46 18.34
C MET A 75 34.56 6.28 17.37
N LYS A 76 34.12 6.52 16.12
CA LYS A 76 34.10 5.47 15.09
C LYS A 76 35.47 4.81 14.95
N ASN A 77 36.51 5.62 14.79
CA ASN A 77 37.87 5.15 14.58
C ASN A 77 38.44 4.49 15.84
N VAL A 78 38.15 5.03 17.03
CA VAL A 78 38.61 4.47 18.30
C VAL A 78 38.09 3.04 18.49
N TYR A 79 36.78 2.83 18.36
CA TYR A 79 36.19 1.50 18.55
C TYR A 79 36.50 0.56 17.38
N SER A 80 36.39 1.01 16.13
CA SER A 80 36.68 0.16 14.95
C SER A 80 38.12 -0.32 14.87
N ASN A 81 39.08 0.43 15.39
CA ASN A 81 40.49 0.03 15.42
C ASN A 81 40.94 -0.53 16.78
N SER A 82 40.01 -0.73 17.72
CA SER A 82 40.33 -1.32 19.03
C SER A 82 40.74 -2.78 18.89
N PHE A 83 41.75 -3.20 19.67
CA PHE A 83 42.14 -4.61 19.74
C PHE A 83 41.00 -5.51 20.24
N CYS A 84 40.37 -5.07 21.34
CA CYS A 84 39.18 -5.65 21.96
C CYS A 84 38.53 -4.60 22.86
N ASN A 85 37.20 -4.62 22.91
CA ASN A 85 36.40 -3.81 23.82
C ASN A 85 36.02 -4.60 25.07
N ILE A 86 36.24 -4.03 26.24
CA ILE A 86 35.81 -4.59 27.53
C ILE A 86 34.42 -4.04 27.81
N SER A 87 33.42 -4.91 27.92
CA SER A 87 32.05 -4.51 28.25
C SER A 87 31.73 -4.87 29.69
N ALA A 88 31.55 -3.87 30.54
CA ALA A 88 31.08 -4.02 31.92
C ALA A 88 29.56 -4.24 31.96
N ALA A 89 29.11 -5.42 31.50
CA ALA A 89 27.69 -5.69 31.19
C ALA A 89 26.79 -5.74 32.45
N ASP A 90 27.32 -6.24 33.57
CA ASP A 90 26.61 -6.38 34.85
C ASP A 90 27.04 -5.34 35.91
N THR A 91 27.91 -4.38 35.56
CA THR A 91 28.43 -3.39 36.51
C THR A 91 27.63 -2.08 36.44
N PRO A 92 26.91 -1.66 37.51
CA PRO A 92 26.07 -0.47 37.49
C PRO A 92 26.83 0.87 37.51
N ASN A 93 28.07 0.91 38.02
CA ASN A 93 28.90 2.13 38.10
C ASN A 93 30.41 1.80 38.20
N CYS A 94 31.29 2.79 38.04
CA CYS A 94 32.74 2.59 37.98
C CYS A 94 33.39 2.20 39.33
N SER A 95 32.70 2.35 40.46
CA SER A 95 33.26 2.04 41.79
C SER A 95 33.27 0.54 42.12
N GLN A 96 32.52 -0.26 41.36
CA GLN A 96 32.38 -1.70 41.58
C GLN A 96 33.33 -2.50 40.69
N SER A 97 33.66 -3.72 41.13
CA SER A 97 34.49 -4.61 40.34
C SER A 97 33.72 -5.16 39.13
N ILE A 98 34.44 -5.38 38.04
CA ILE A 98 33.92 -6.10 36.86
C ILE A 98 33.93 -7.62 37.08
N PHE A 99 34.69 -8.10 38.08
CA PHE A 99 34.82 -9.51 38.40
C PHE A 99 33.71 -9.94 39.37
N ASN A 100 32.78 -10.73 38.86
CA ASN A 100 31.71 -11.33 39.67
C ASN A 100 32.17 -12.63 40.34
N SER A 101 31.80 -12.83 41.61
CA SER A 101 31.94 -14.13 42.27
C SER A 101 30.83 -15.06 41.80
N ARG A 102 31.20 -16.21 41.25
CA ARG A 102 30.29 -17.18 40.63
C ARG A 102 30.73 -18.62 40.89
N ASP A 103 29.77 -19.54 40.91
CA ASP A 103 30.02 -20.98 40.97
C ASP A 103 30.17 -21.55 39.54
N PRO A 104 31.37 -21.99 39.13
CA PRO A 104 31.61 -22.49 37.77
C PRO A 104 30.75 -23.71 37.42
N ARG A 105 30.27 -24.47 38.41
CA ARG A 105 29.42 -25.65 38.18
C ARG A 105 28.07 -25.29 37.57
N LEU A 106 27.60 -24.05 37.76
CA LEU A 106 26.35 -23.56 37.18
C LEU A 106 26.46 -23.30 35.66
N LEU A 107 27.68 -23.31 35.10
CA LEU A 107 27.91 -23.22 33.66
C LEU A 107 27.88 -24.58 32.97
N ASN A 108 27.93 -25.69 33.72
CA ASN A 108 27.86 -27.01 33.11
C ASN A 108 26.44 -27.29 32.60
N PRO A 109 26.26 -27.59 31.30
CA PRO A 109 24.97 -27.97 30.76
C PRO A 109 24.41 -29.17 31.52
N GLN A 110 23.18 -29.06 32.03
CA GLN A 110 22.54 -30.14 32.76
C GLN A 110 22.02 -31.18 31.77
N VAL A 111 22.28 -32.46 32.03
CA VAL A 111 21.76 -33.55 31.19
C VAL A 111 20.61 -34.22 31.92
N VAL A 112 19.45 -34.30 31.28
CA VAL A 112 18.25 -34.99 31.78
C VAL A 112 17.92 -36.17 30.89
N GLU A 113 17.41 -37.25 31.48
CA GLU A 113 16.87 -38.39 30.73
C GLU A 113 15.36 -38.24 30.63
N LEU A 114 14.83 -38.22 29.40
CA LEU A 114 13.40 -38.14 29.14
C LEU A 114 12.95 -39.37 28.37
N THR A 115 11.82 -39.95 28.79
CA THR A 115 11.14 -41.01 28.04
C THR A 115 10.03 -40.39 27.20
N LEU A 116 10.20 -40.37 25.88
CA LEU A 116 9.21 -39.88 24.93
C LEU A 116 8.30 -41.04 24.50
N CYS A 117 6.99 -40.82 24.52
CA CYS A 117 5.99 -41.76 23.99
C CYS A 117 5.60 -41.31 22.57
N GLY A 118 5.94 -42.08 21.55
CA GLY A 118 5.49 -41.82 20.18
C GLY A 118 4.02 -42.18 19.95
N GLU A 119 3.40 -41.66 18.89
CA GLU A 119 2.10 -42.17 18.39
C GLU A 119 2.28 -43.63 17.96
N GLY A 120 1.84 -44.56 18.82
CA GLY A 120 2.01 -46.01 18.63
C GLY A 120 2.91 -46.68 19.69
N SER A 121 2.59 -46.50 20.97
CA SER A 121 3.00 -47.33 22.13
C SER A 121 4.50 -47.63 22.35
N SER A 122 5.42 -47.06 21.57
CA SER A 122 6.86 -47.20 21.76
C SER A 122 7.38 -46.09 22.66
N LYS A 123 8.09 -46.48 23.73
CA LYS A 123 8.76 -45.58 24.67
C LYS A 123 10.24 -45.54 24.30
N ILE A 124 10.75 -44.35 23.98
CA ILE A 124 12.18 -44.12 23.72
C ILE A 124 12.72 -43.28 24.87
N THR A 125 13.75 -43.76 25.57
CA THR A 125 14.46 -42.97 26.59
C THR A 125 15.73 -42.40 25.97
N GLU A 126 15.84 -41.07 25.96
CA GLU A 126 17.00 -40.35 25.42
C GLU A 126 17.55 -39.33 26.43
N ARG A 127 18.84 -39.01 26.30
CA ARG A 127 19.53 -38.00 27.10
C ARG A 127 19.45 -36.65 26.39
N PHE A 128 18.93 -35.65 27.07
CA PHE A 128 18.76 -34.28 26.59
C PHE A 128 19.63 -33.30 27.38
N VAL A 129 20.21 -32.33 26.71
CA VAL A 129 20.95 -31.23 27.34
C VAL A 129 20.01 -30.06 27.56
N LEU A 130 19.79 -29.67 28.81
CA LEU A 130 19.07 -28.45 29.15
C LEU A 130 19.96 -27.24 28.88
N SER A 131 19.48 -26.37 28.00
CA SER A 131 20.18 -25.16 27.58
C SER A 131 19.29 -23.94 27.78
N ASP A 132 19.79 -22.91 28.45
CA ASP A 132 19.09 -21.63 28.61
C ASP A 132 19.27 -20.81 27.33
N TYR A 133 18.31 -20.89 26.40
CA TYR A 133 18.37 -20.13 25.16
C TYR A 133 18.12 -18.60 25.33
N SER A 134 17.93 -18.11 26.55
CA SER A 134 17.63 -16.70 26.84
C SER A 134 18.82 -15.92 27.41
N PHE A 135 19.95 -16.59 27.70
CA PHE A 135 21.08 -15.94 28.37
C PHE A 135 21.64 -14.77 27.55
N TRP A 136 21.76 -14.92 26.23
CA TRP A 136 22.29 -13.85 25.38
C TRP A 136 21.43 -12.59 25.44
N LYS A 137 20.11 -12.77 25.37
CA LYS A 137 19.15 -11.68 25.48
C LYS A 137 19.20 -11.00 26.85
N SER A 138 19.31 -11.78 27.93
CA SER A 138 19.29 -11.23 29.30
C SER A 138 20.63 -10.61 29.73
N GLU A 139 21.75 -11.19 29.30
CA GLU A 139 23.10 -10.86 29.76
C GLU A 139 23.90 -9.99 28.78
N VAL A 140 23.53 -9.97 27.49
CA VAL A 140 24.13 -9.11 26.47
C VAL A 140 23.11 -8.09 25.98
N SER A 141 22.05 -8.49 25.27
CA SER A 141 21.12 -7.52 24.65
C SER A 141 20.49 -6.57 25.69
N ASN A 142 20.09 -7.08 26.85
CA ASN A 142 19.49 -6.31 27.94
C ASN A 142 20.47 -5.93 29.06
N ALA A 143 21.78 -6.09 28.83
CA ALA A 143 22.82 -5.67 29.77
C ALA A 143 22.63 -4.20 30.19
N LEU A 144 23.03 -3.87 31.41
CA LEU A 144 22.85 -2.51 31.95
C LEU A 144 23.51 -1.45 31.08
N VAL A 145 24.66 -1.78 30.49
CA VAL A 145 25.42 -0.87 29.63
C VAL A 145 24.81 -0.75 28.23
N ASN A 146 24.32 -1.86 27.65
CA ASN A 146 23.75 -1.90 26.30
C ASN A 146 22.38 -1.21 26.17
N LYS A 147 21.78 -0.80 27.29
CA LYS A 147 20.58 0.05 27.31
C LYS A 147 20.88 1.53 27.07
N ARG A 148 22.14 1.94 26.90
CA ARG A 148 22.53 3.34 26.61
C ARG A 148 22.72 3.56 25.11
N GLY A 149 22.30 4.71 24.59
CA GLY A 149 22.36 5.01 23.15
C GLY A 149 23.77 5.01 22.56
N TRP A 150 24.72 5.69 23.22
CA TRP A 150 26.12 5.70 22.79
C TRP A 150 26.74 4.30 22.73
N VAL A 151 26.33 3.40 23.63
CA VAL A 151 26.88 2.05 23.74
C VAL A 151 26.52 1.17 22.55
N LEU A 152 25.43 1.46 21.83
CA LEU A 152 25.13 0.72 20.61
C LEU A 152 26.24 0.90 19.57
N GLN A 153 26.77 2.12 19.43
CA GLN A 153 27.89 2.42 18.55
C GLN A 153 29.19 1.77 19.02
N GLU A 154 29.48 1.84 20.32
CA GLU A 154 30.64 1.19 20.93
C GLU A 154 30.63 -0.33 20.69
N ARG A 155 29.47 -0.95 20.93
CA ARG A 155 29.25 -2.38 20.70
C ARG A 155 29.37 -2.67 19.22
N PHE A 156 28.61 -2.04 18.34
CA PHE A 156 28.56 -2.41 16.93
C PHE A 156 29.93 -2.30 16.24
N LEU A 157 30.66 -1.20 16.48
CA LEU A 157 31.89 -0.87 15.77
C LEU A 157 33.13 -1.63 16.26
N ALA A 158 33.18 -2.07 17.52
CA ALA A 158 34.34 -2.80 18.04
C ALA A 158 34.52 -4.16 17.32
N PRO A 159 35.70 -4.51 16.76
CA PRO A 159 35.88 -5.80 16.08
C PRO A 159 35.65 -7.02 16.98
N ARG A 160 35.96 -6.87 18.27
CA ARG A 160 35.92 -7.90 19.30
C ARG A 160 35.45 -7.30 20.62
N ILE A 161 34.62 -8.03 21.34
CA ILE A 161 34.11 -7.62 22.65
C ILE A 161 34.20 -8.80 23.62
N LEU A 162 34.69 -8.52 24.82
CA LEU A 162 34.58 -9.41 25.96
C LEU A 162 33.58 -8.82 26.95
N HIS A 163 32.40 -9.43 27.02
CA HIS A 163 31.37 -9.06 27.96
C HIS A 163 31.58 -9.76 29.29
N PHE A 164 31.74 -8.97 30.34
CA PHE A 164 31.73 -9.44 31.72
C PHE A 164 30.28 -9.39 32.21
N SER A 165 29.56 -10.49 31.99
CA SER A 165 28.17 -10.61 32.37
C SER A 165 28.01 -11.20 33.77
N LYS A 166 26.74 -11.33 34.19
CA LYS A 166 26.39 -11.80 35.52
C LYS A 166 26.85 -13.24 35.77
N ARG A 167 26.62 -14.14 34.81
CA ARG A 167 26.87 -15.58 35.00
C ARG A 167 28.16 -16.06 34.34
N GLN A 168 28.57 -15.46 33.23
CA GLN A 168 29.66 -15.96 32.40
C GLN A 168 30.45 -14.85 31.71
N LEU A 169 31.60 -15.19 31.13
CA LEU A 169 32.19 -14.37 30.08
C LEU A 169 31.53 -14.69 28.74
N ILE A 170 31.28 -13.66 27.95
CA ILE A 170 30.68 -13.79 26.62
C ILE A 170 31.57 -13.08 25.62
N TRP A 171 31.87 -13.76 24.53
CA TRP A 171 32.68 -13.28 23.42
C TRP A 171 31.79 -12.93 22.24
N GLU A 172 31.97 -11.73 21.70
CA GLU A 172 31.26 -11.25 20.50
C GLU A 172 32.28 -10.68 19.51
N CYS A 173 32.34 -11.21 18.29
CA CYS A 173 33.18 -10.65 17.22
C CYS A 173 32.52 -10.75 15.84
N CYS A 174 33.17 -10.25 14.80
CA CYS A 174 32.62 -10.28 13.44
C CYS A 174 32.50 -11.69 12.82
N GLU A 175 33.18 -12.69 13.39
CA GLU A 175 33.23 -14.06 12.84
C GLU A 175 32.40 -15.05 13.67
N LYS A 176 32.45 -14.94 15.01
CA LYS A 176 31.80 -15.87 15.92
C LYS A 176 31.39 -15.21 17.23
N ASP A 177 30.26 -15.70 17.73
CA ASP A 177 29.81 -15.47 19.09
C ASP A 177 30.03 -16.73 19.91
N ALA A 178 30.52 -16.57 21.14
CA ALA A 178 30.79 -17.69 22.05
C ALA A 178 30.51 -17.25 23.50
N ALA A 179 30.33 -18.23 24.38
CA ALA A 179 30.13 -18.00 25.80
C ALA A 179 30.93 -19.05 26.58
N GLU A 180 31.20 -18.86 27.87
CA GLU A 180 31.94 -19.88 28.65
C GLU A 180 31.27 -21.25 28.62
N VAL A 181 29.93 -21.30 28.61
CA VAL A 181 29.17 -22.55 28.45
C VAL A 181 29.28 -23.16 27.04
N TYR A 182 29.64 -22.35 26.03
CA TYR A 182 29.79 -22.73 24.63
C TYR A 182 31.06 -22.12 24.02
N PRO A 183 32.26 -22.57 24.42
CA PRO A 183 33.52 -21.91 24.09
C PRO A 183 33.87 -21.99 22.59
N ASP A 184 33.41 -23.02 21.90
CA ASP A 184 33.66 -23.25 20.48
C ASP A 184 32.65 -22.53 19.56
N GLY A 185 31.60 -21.93 20.14
CA GLY A 185 30.56 -21.19 19.42
C GLY A 185 29.15 -21.51 19.89
N LEU A 186 28.23 -20.56 19.71
CA LEU A 186 26.84 -20.73 20.13
C LEU A 186 26.11 -21.87 19.37
N PRO A 187 25.24 -22.64 20.05
CA PRO A 187 24.33 -23.59 19.40
C PRO A 187 23.52 -22.95 18.27
N LEU A 188 23.14 -23.74 17.26
CA LEU A 188 22.44 -23.24 16.06
C LEU A 188 21.20 -22.41 16.41
N ALA A 189 20.35 -22.91 17.31
CA ALA A 189 19.13 -22.21 17.72
C ALA A 189 19.40 -20.85 18.42
N LEU A 190 20.59 -20.65 19.02
CA LEU A 190 21.01 -19.33 19.52
C LEU A 190 21.63 -18.47 18.44
N SER A 191 22.53 -19.03 17.64
CA SER A 191 23.27 -18.29 16.62
C SER A 191 22.41 -17.82 15.46
N THR A 192 21.20 -18.38 15.30
CA THR A 192 20.17 -17.91 14.35
C THR A 192 19.12 -17.00 14.98
N SER A 193 19.21 -16.69 16.28
CA SER A 193 18.28 -15.76 16.92
C SER A 193 18.51 -14.31 16.44
N SER A 194 17.51 -13.44 16.62
CA SER A 194 17.62 -12.00 16.31
C SER A 194 18.48 -11.22 17.32
N ASP A 195 18.88 -11.86 18.42
CA ASP A 195 19.68 -11.25 19.49
C ASP A 195 21.19 -11.52 19.31
N ALA A 196 21.56 -12.64 18.70
CA ALA A 196 22.94 -13.04 18.39
C ALA A 196 23.38 -12.59 17.00
N ARG A 197 24.68 -12.71 16.72
CA ARG A 197 25.35 -12.29 15.47
C ARG A 197 25.04 -10.84 15.11
N PHE A 198 24.96 -9.99 16.13
CA PHE A 198 24.63 -8.56 16.02
C PHE A 198 25.59 -7.80 15.09
N LYS A 199 26.83 -8.27 14.98
CA LYS A 199 27.89 -7.70 14.15
C LYS A 199 27.89 -8.17 12.70
N GLN A 200 27.12 -9.20 12.35
CA GLN A 200 27.04 -9.65 10.97
C GLN A 200 26.23 -8.64 10.15
N MET A 201 26.88 -8.10 9.12
CA MET A 201 26.28 -7.13 8.20
C MET A 201 25.81 -7.79 6.90
N ASP A 202 25.55 -9.11 6.92
CA ASP A 202 24.95 -9.79 5.78
C ASP A 202 23.45 -9.55 5.77
N SER A 203 23.01 -8.81 4.74
CA SER A 203 21.62 -8.46 4.54
C SER A 203 20.70 -9.67 4.32
N SER A 204 21.20 -10.75 3.70
CA SER A 204 20.43 -11.97 3.39
C SER A 204 20.08 -12.79 4.64
N ASP A 205 20.92 -12.68 5.67
CA ASP A 205 20.76 -13.39 6.93
C ASP A 205 19.67 -12.76 7.82
N TYR A 206 19.51 -11.44 7.76
CA TYR A 206 18.47 -10.73 8.53
C TYR A 206 17.07 -10.92 7.92
N THR A 207 16.93 -10.82 6.60
CA THR A 207 15.64 -11.01 5.91
C THR A 207 15.07 -12.41 6.12
N GLY A 208 15.92 -13.45 6.15
CA GLY A 208 15.52 -14.82 6.41
C GLY A 208 15.13 -15.13 7.87
N ARG A 209 15.55 -14.29 8.84
CA ARG A 209 15.35 -14.51 10.28
C ARG A 209 14.20 -13.75 10.91
N VAL A 210 13.80 -12.62 10.34
CA VAL A 210 12.71 -11.80 10.88
C VAL A 210 11.43 -12.09 10.10
N ASP A 211 10.46 -12.73 10.76
CA ASP A 211 9.19 -13.14 10.14
C ASP A 211 8.45 -11.99 9.44
N ARG A 212 8.58 -10.76 9.94
CA ARG A 212 8.01 -9.54 9.32
C ARG A 212 8.53 -9.30 7.90
N TYR A 213 9.76 -9.71 7.60
CA TYR A 213 10.44 -9.49 6.31
C TYR A 213 10.61 -10.79 5.49
N ARG A 214 10.18 -11.93 6.02
CA ARG A 214 10.42 -13.28 5.47
C ARG A 214 9.62 -13.60 4.19
N TYR A 215 8.63 -12.78 3.83
CA TYR A 215 7.64 -13.07 2.76
C TYR A 215 7.34 -11.93 1.79
N ARG A 216 8.18 -10.89 1.72
CA ARG A 216 7.89 -9.72 0.87
C ARG A 216 8.94 -9.56 -0.23
N GLU A 217 8.47 -9.21 -1.43
CA GLU A 217 9.30 -8.91 -2.60
C GLU A 217 10.21 -7.72 -2.31
N ALA A 218 11.35 -8.00 -1.69
CA ALA A 218 12.48 -7.12 -1.66
C ALA A 218 12.93 -6.90 -3.11
N ASP A 219 12.97 -5.66 -3.57
CA ASP A 219 13.85 -5.35 -4.70
C ASP A 219 15.28 -5.78 -4.29
N GLY A 220 16.13 -6.12 -5.27
CA GLY A 220 17.48 -6.64 -4.99
C GLY A 220 18.39 -5.70 -4.18
N ASN A 221 17.94 -4.47 -3.85
CA ASN A 221 18.74 -3.44 -3.17
C ASN A 221 18.20 -3.02 -1.79
N SER A 222 17.02 -3.49 -1.39
CA SER A 222 16.40 -3.17 -0.08
C SER A 222 17.07 -3.87 1.11
N ALA A 223 17.78 -4.97 0.88
CA ALA A 223 18.34 -5.79 1.96
C ALA A 223 19.38 -5.03 2.84
N PRO A 224 20.33 -4.23 2.29
CA PRO A 224 21.18 -3.34 3.08
C PRO A 224 20.41 -2.31 3.91
N HIS A 225 19.26 -1.81 3.44
CA HIS A 225 18.43 -0.86 4.18
C HIS A 225 17.72 -1.53 5.36
N LEU A 226 17.30 -2.79 5.23
CA LEU A 226 16.70 -3.54 6.35
C LEU A 226 17.66 -3.71 7.53
N LEU A 227 18.96 -3.83 7.27
CA LEU A 227 19.99 -3.81 8.32
C LEU A 227 19.97 -2.48 9.10
N TRP A 228 19.85 -1.35 8.39
CA TRP A 228 19.74 -0.04 9.04
C TRP A 228 18.49 0.07 9.90
N LEU A 229 17.33 -0.39 9.41
CA LEU A 229 16.09 -0.34 10.19
C LEU A 229 16.19 -1.12 11.50
N ARG A 230 16.84 -2.29 11.50
CA ARG A 230 17.15 -3.05 12.73
C ARG A 230 17.98 -2.23 13.72
N ILE A 231 19.00 -1.54 13.22
CA ILE A 231 19.88 -0.69 14.03
C ILE A 231 19.06 0.45 14.63
N VAL A 232 18.18 1.09 13.86
CA VAL A 232 17.30 2.16 14.32
C VAL A 232 16.32 1.67 15.39
N GLU A 233 15.69 0.49 15.23
CA GLU A 233 14.82 -0.12 16.25
C GLU A 233 15.55 -0.30 17.58
N LEU A 234 16.75 -0.88 17.55
CA LEU A 234 17.56 -1.11 18.75
C LEU A 234 18.07 0.19 19.36
N TYR A 235 18.49 1.15 18.53
CA TYR A 235 18.99 2.45 18.95
C TYR A 235 17.90 3.29 19.63
N THR A 236 16.71 3.35 19.03
CA THR A 236 15.60 4.17 19.54
C THR A 236 15.01 3.61 20.84
N ALA A 237 15.11 2.29 21.06
CA ALA A 237 14.76 1.63 22.32
C ALA A 237 15.75 1.90 23.47
N SER A 238 16.93 2.44 23.17
CA SER A 238 17.95 2.76 24.18
C SER A 238 17.73 4.13 24.84
N ALA A 239 18.26 4.30 26.05
CA ALA A 239 18.21 5.55 26.79
C ALA A 239 19.36 6.48 26.38
N LEU A 240 19.02 7.75 26.09
CA LEU A 240 19.98 8.81 25.81
C LEU A 240 19.86 9.88 26.92
N ILE A 241 20.98 10.18 27.58
CA ILE A 241 21.00 11.16 28.69
C ILE A 241 20.98 12.59 28.15
N VAL A 242 21.73 12.85 27.08
CA VAL A 242 21.84 14.16 26.42
C VAL A 242 20.99 14.14 25.15
N PRO A 243 19.81 14.77 25.13
CA PRO A 243 18.88 14.63 24.00
C PRO A 243 19.45 15.09 22.66
N SER A 244 20.33 16.11 22.63
CA SER A 244 20.95 16.64 21.41
C SER A 244 21.87 15.64 20.70
N ASP A 245 22.34 14.60 21.38
CA ASP A 245 23.29 13.63 20.84
C ASP A 245 22.65 12.58 19.91
N LYS A 246 21.33 12.63 19.67
CA LYS A 246 20.57 11.52 19.05
C LYS A 246 21.13 11.03 17.70
N LEU A 247 21.58 11.93 16.83
CA LEU A 247 22.22 11.54 15.56
C LEU A 247 23.73 11.33 15.71
N ILE A 248 24.38 12.08 16.60
CA ILE A 248 25.83 11.99 16.85
C ILE A 248 26.19 10.60 17.41
N ALA A 249 25.41 10.11 18.37
CA ALA A 249 25.65 8.87 19.08
C ALA A 249 25.50 7.61 18.21
N CYS A 250 24.92 7.72 17.01
CA CYS A 250 24.87 6.64 16.02
C CYS A 250 25.60 6.98 14.70
N SER A 251 26.23 8.15 14.59
CA SER A 251 26.89 8.65 13.38
C SER A 251 27.97 7.71 12.86
N GLY A 252 28.76 7.10 13.74
CA GLY A 252 29.78 6.11 13.37
C GLY A 252 29.19 4.85 12.75
N ILE A 253 28.05 4.38 13.26
CA ILE A 253 27.30 3.26 12.65
C ILE A 253 26.74 3.70 11.30
N ALA A 254 26.10 4.87 11.23
CA ALA A 254 25.55 5.43 9.99
C ALA A 254 26.60 5.50 8.88
N LYS A 255 27.82 5.99 9.19
CA LYS A 255 28.95 6.01 8.24
C LYS A 255 29.35 4.61 7.76
N ARG A 256 29.37 3.62 8.67
CA ARG A 256 29.72 2.24 8.30
C ARG A 256 28.65 1.59 7.43
N VAL A 257 27.37 1.88 7.72
CA VAL A 257 26.23 1.40 6.92
C VAL A 257 26.16 2.12 5.58
N ALA A 258 26.52 3.41 5.49
CA ALA A 258 26.62 4.16 4.24
C ALA A 258 27.56 3.49 3.23
N GLU A 259 28.66 2.90 3.70
CA GLU A 259 29.62 2.16 2.86
C GLU A 259 28.99 0.91 2.21
N ILE A 260 27.95 0.34 2.83
CA ILE A 260 27.23 -0.86 2.37
C ILE A 260 26.02 -0.48 1.53
N VAL A 261 25.23 0.47 2.02
CA VAL A 261 23.98 0.93 1.39
C VAL A 261 24.27 1.76 0.13
N GLN A 262 25.40 2.48 0.10
CA GLN A 262 25.80 3.34 -1.02
C GLN A 262 24.72 4.36 -1.41
N ASP A 263 24.11 4.99 -0.41
CA ASP A 263 23.03 5.95 -0.58
C ASP A 263 23.28 7.22 0.25
N ASP A 264 22.55 8.28 -0.08
CA ASP A 264 22.61 9.54 0.64
C ASP A 264 21.89 9.44 1.99
N TYR A 265 22.62 9.75 3.06
CA TYR A 265 22.08 9.78 4.41
C TYR A 265 21.22 11.04 4.64
N VAL A 266 19.98 10.85 5.06
CA VAL A 266 18.97 11.90 5.26
C VAL A 266 18.44 11.84 6.69
N ALA A 267 19.11 12.56 7.61
CA ALA A 267 18.66 12.75 8.99
C ALA A 267 18.23 11.46 9.72
N GLY A 268 19.00 10.38 9.62
CA GLY A 268 18.65 9.08 10.22
C GLY A 268 18.00 8.09 9.26
N MET A 269 17.75 8.48 8.03
CA MET A 269 17.12 7.67 6.97
C MET A 269 18.00 7.68 5.71
N TRP A 270 17.56 7.03 4.64
CA TRP A 270 18.27 6.98 3.37
C TRP A 270 17.42 7.50 2.21
N ARG A 271 18.04 8.21 1.27
CA ARG A 271 17.31 8.90 0.19
C ARG A 271 16.51 7.93 -0.69
N ARG A 272 17.06 6.77 -1.04
CA ARG A 272 16.47 5.81 -1.99
C ARG A 272 15.08 5.33 -1.61
N TYR A 273 14.81 5.16 -0.32
CA TYR A 273 13.51 4.72 0.19
C TYR A 273 12.90 5.73 1.16
N LEU A 274 13.25 7.00 1.04
CA LEU A 274 12.81 8.03 1.97
C LEU A 274 11.29 8.10 2.06
N GLU A 275 10.58 7.93 0.94
CA GLU A 275 9.12 7.86 0.86
C GLU A 275 8.53 6.79 1.79
N GLY A 276 9.12 5.61 1.83
CA GLY A 276 8.72 4.51 2.70
C GLY A 276 9.22 4.67 4.14
N GLU A 277 10.47 5.15 4.32
CA GLU A 277 11.06 5.37 5.64
C GLU A 277 10.37 6.49 6.43
N LEU A 278 9.75 7.47 5.75
CA LEU A 278 8.89 8.50 6.35
C LEU A 278 7.65 7.93 7.08
N LEU A 279 7.28 6.68 6.82
CA LEU A 279 6.15 5.98 7.43
C LEU A 279 6.48 5.34 8.79
N TRP A 280 7.54 5.79 9.46
CA TRP A 280 7.89 5.30 10.78
C TRP A 280 6.81 5.66 11.81
N MET A 281 6.71 4.84 12.86
CA MET A 281 5.69 4.95 13.90
C MET A 281 6.32 4.88 15.29
N VAL A 282 5.75 5.59 16.25
CA VAL A 282 6.15 5.45 17.66
C VAL A 282 5.48 4.19 18.23
N GLN A 283 6.25 3.31 18.89
CA GLN A 283 5.67 2.11 19.49
C GLN A 283 4.74 2.51 20.64
N GLY A 284 3.48 2.05 20.56
CA GLY A 284 2.45 2.39 21.53
C GLY A 284 2.75 1.84 22.93
N ASN A 285 2.27 2.55 23.96
CA ASN A 285 2.35 2.08 25.34
C ASN A 285 1.10 2.45 26.14
N HIS A 286 0.78 1.61 27.13
CA HIS A 286 -0.35 1.72 28.05
C HIS A 286 -0.22 2.85 29.10
N GLN A 287 0.90 3.60 29.10
CA GLN A 287 1.13 4.70 30.06
C GLN A 287 1.29 6.05 29.33
N PRO A 288 0.41 7.04 29.58
CA PRO A 288 0.55 8.40 29.06
C PRO A 288 1.83 9.08 29.58
N GLY A 289 2.53 9.84 28.72
CA GLY A 289 3.58 10.78 29.14
C GLY A 289 5.05 10.32 29.03
N ARG A 290 5.35 9.10 28.55
CA ARG A 290 6.74 8.59 28.53
C ARG A 290 7.55 8.96 27.27
N TRP A 291 6.92 9.07 26.11
CA TRP A 291 7.59 9.38 24.84
C TRP A 291 7.31 10.82 24.46
N THR A 292 8.35 11.64 24.39
CA THR A 292 8.22 13.09 24.17
C THR A 292 9.24 13.56 23.15
N ARG A 293 8.91 14.62 22.42
CA ARG A 293 9.90 15.37 21.64
C ARG A 293 10.69 16.27 22.61
N PRO A 294 12.03 16.33 22.51
CA PRO A 294 12.83 17.24 23.32
C PRO A 294 12.45 18.70 23.05
N ARG A 295 12.64 19.57 24.05
CA ARG A 295 12.36 21.01 23.93
C ARG A 295 13.32 21.72 22.95
N GLU A 296 14.55 21.22 22.85
CA GLU A 296 15.57 21.74 21.97
C GLU A 296 15.54 21.01 20.62
N TYR A 297 15.69 21.78 19.54
CA TYR A 297 15.77 21.22 18.19
C TYR A 297 17.02 20.36 18.02
N ARG A 298 16.86 19.16 17.43
CA ARG A 298 17.98 18.26 17.11
C ARG A 298 17.89 17.57 15.75
N ALA A 299 16.69 17.49 15.17
CA ALA A 299 16.42 16.88 13.87
C ALA A 299 15.12 17.43 13.28
N PRO A 300 14.95 17.40 11.95
CA PRO A 300 13.68 17.72 11.31
C PRO A 300 12.56 16.80 11.81
N SER A 301 11.35 17.31 11.77
CA SER A 301 10.18 16.64 12.32
C SER A 301 9.78 15.33 11.67
N TRP A 302 10.02 15.23 10.38
CA TRP A 302 9.77 14.05 9.59
C TRP A 302 10.80 12.93 9.85
N SER A 303 11.87 13.21 10.59
CA SER A 303 12.84 12.20 11.03
C SER A 303 12.42 11.56 12.35
N TRP A 304 12.60 10.23 12.46
CA TRP A 304 12.45 9.49 13.71
C TRP A 304 13.38 10.02 14.82
N ALA A 305 14.48 10.69 14.47
CA ALA A 305 15.40 11.27 15.45
C ALA A 305 14.77 12.47 16.19
N SER A 306 13.63 12.99 15.72
CA SER A 306 12.91 14.07 16.38
C SER A 306 12.20 13.66 17.67
N ILE A 307 12.13 12.37 18.02
CA ILE A 307 11.41 11.88 19.21
C ILE A 307 12.28 11.03 20.16
N ASP A 308 12.00 11.10 21.46
CA ASP A 308 12.53 10.17 22.46
C ASP A 308 11.55 9.02 22.70
N GLY A 309 11.97 7.83 22.31
CA GLY A 309 11.25 6.58 22.53
C GLY A 309 11.54 5.55 21.44
N PRO A 310 11.15 4.28 21.66
CA PRO A 310 11.23 3.24 20.66
C PRO A 310 10.27 3.55 19.50
N ILE A 311 10.77 3.36 18.29
CA ILE A 311 9.98 3.51 17.06
C ILE A 311 10.02 2.21 16.25
N THR A 312 9.00 2.01 15.43
CA THR A 312 8.98 1.06 14.33
C THR A 312 9.34 1.85 13.06
N PRO A 313 10.48 1.58 12.40
CA PRO A 313 10.87 2.29 11.20
C PRO A 313 9.89 2.04 10.04
N GLY A 314 9.82 2.99 9.10
CA GLY A 314 9.11 2.79 7.84
C GLY A 314 9.85 1.76 6.98
N GLU A 315 9.11 0.99 6.18
CA GLU A 315 9.69 -0.07 5.35
C GLU A 315 10.44 0.54 4.15
N PRO A 316 11.58 -0.05 3.70
CA PRO A 316 12.35 0.48 2.59
C PRO A 316 11.70 0.05 1.26
N ARG A 317 10.52 0.59 0.98
CA ARG A 317 9.66 0.27 -0.16
C ARG A 317 9.05 1.54 -0.75
N ILE A 318 9.01 1.61 -2.07
CA ILE A 318 8.42 2.73 -2.82
C ILE A 318 7.27 2.32 -3.74
N GLN A 319 7.10 1.03 -4.03
CA GLN A 319 6.15 0.52 -5.03
C GLN A 319 4.69 0.86 -4.71
N ASP A 320 4.35 0.91 -3.43
CA ASP A 320 3.01 1.21 -2.89
C ASP A 320 2.92 2.64 -2.32
N SER A 321 3.92 3.48 -2.61
CA SER A 321 3.94 4.84 -2.10
C SER A 321 3.04 5.75 -2.92
N LEU A 322 2.15 6.46 -2.23
CA LEU A 322 1.26 7.48 -2.82
C LEU A 322 1.88 8.89 -2.77
N ILE A 323 3.13 8.97 -2.33
CA ILE A 323 3.90 10.21 -2.20
C ILE A 323 5.22 10.10 -2.92
N THR A 324 5.77 11.25 -3.29
CA THR A 324 7.09 11.34 -3.88
C THR A 324 7.87 12.42 -3.16
N VAL A 325 9.09 12.11 -2.71
CA VAL A 325 10.04 13.12 -2.26
C VAL A 325 10.70 13.69 -3.50
N GLU A 326 10.40 14.95 -3.83
CA GLU A 326 11.01 15.61 -4.98
C GLU A 326 12.40 16.16 -4.65
N ASP A 327 12.54 16.71 -3.45
CA ASP A 327 13.75 17.42 -3.04
C ASP A 327 13.83 17.50 -1.51
N TYR A 328 15.03 17.68 -0.97
CA TYR A 328 15.27 17.87 0.45
C TYR A 328 16.53 18.72 0.68
N HIS A 329 16.55 19.42 1.81
CA HIS A 329 17.70 20.20 2.25
C HIS A 329 17.92 20.02 3.75
N LEU A 330 19.18 19.89 4.15
CA LEU A 330 19.60 19.76 5.54
C LEU A 330 20.77 20.69 5.82
N ASP A 331 20.65 21.47 6.89
CA ASP A 331 21.72 22.33 7.41
C ASP A 331 22.48 21.58 8.50
N TYR A 332 23.78 21.37 8.36
CA TYR A 332 24.58 20.61 9.32
C TYR A 332 25.40 21.53 10.23
N TRP A 333 25.69 21.07 11.45
CA TRP A 333 26.60 21.79 12.35
C TRP A 333 28.06 21.73 11.91
N THR A 334 28.43 20.64 11.23
CA THR A 334 29.77 20.35 10.72
C THR A 334 29.66 19.86 9.27
N SER A 335 30.78 19.54 8.62
CA SER A 335 30.79 18.91 7.29
C SER A 335 30.32 17.44 7.30
N ASP A 336 30.09 16.85 8.48
CA ASP A 336 29.69 15.46 8.62
C ASP A 336 28.16 15.30 8.50
N LYS A 337 27.71 14.75 7.36
CA LYS A 337 26.29 14.56 7.05
C LYS A 337 25.57 13.58 7.98
N THR A 338 26.27 12.74 8.74
CA THR A 338 25.66 11.80 9.69
C THR A 338 25.58 12.33 11.13
N ALA A 339 26.09 13.55 11.37
CA ALA A 339 26.14 14.15 12.69
C ALA A 339 24.96 15.11 12.95
N ALA A 340 25.18 16.11 13.81
CA ALA A 340 24.14 17.03 14.25
C ALA A 340 23.63 17.97 13.13
N ILE A 341 22.33 18.23 13.17
CA ILE A 341 21.59 19.04 12.19
C ILE A 341 21.10 20.34 12.86
N ARG A 342 21.15 21.45 12.13
CA ARG A 342 20.67 22.79 12.49
C ARG A 342 19.25 23.06 12.03
N GLY A 343 18.86 22.48 10.90
CA GLY A 343 17.62 22.78 10.20
C GLY A 343 17.48 21.94 8.94
N GLY A 344 16.33 22.06 8.28
CA GLY A 344 16.11 21.43 6.99
C GLY A 344 14.65 21.45 6.55
N TRP A 345 14.42 21.13 5.28
CA TRP A 345 13.09 21.04 4.68
C TRP A 345 13.02 19.87 3.70
N LEU A 346 11.78 19.49 3.38
CA LEU A 346 11.44 18.42 2.44
C LEU A 346 10.37 18.95 1.48
N ARG A 347 10.52 18.68 0.18
CA ARG A 347 9.49 18.94 -0.83
C ARG A 347 8.80 17.62 -1.18
N LEU A 348 7.53 17.52 -0.79
CA LEU A 348 6.69 16.36 -1.02
C LEU A 348 5.64 16.63 -2.09
N ARG A 349 5.47 15.67 -3.00
CA ARG A 349 4.33 15.59 -3.92
C ARG A 349 3.41 14.46 -3.48
N GLY A 350 2.11 14.71 -3.51
CA GLY A 350 1.07 13.72 -3.24
C GLY A 350 -0.30 14.39 -3.14
N VAL A 351 -1.33 13.60 -2.86
CA VAL A 351 -2.70 14.13 -2.72
C VAL A 351 -2.89 14.72 -1.33
N LEU A 352 -3.09 16.04 -1.27
CA LEU A 352 -3.44 16.75 -0.04
C LEU A 352 -4.94 16.68 0.19
N LYS A 353 -5.32 16.14 1.35
CA LYS A 353 -6.69 16.18 1.87
C LYS A 353 -6.76 17.14 3.04
N LYS A 354 -7.78 18.01 3.07
CA LYS A 354 -8.05 18.84 4.25
C LYS A 354 -8.39 17.95 5.43
N THR A 355 -7.83 18.26 6.59
CA THR A 355 -8.04 17.51 7.82
C THR A 355 -8.32 18.47 8.97
N THR A 356 -8.85 17.95 10.08
CA THR A 356 -8.95 18.68 11.33
C THR A 356 -8.40 17.81 12.45
N LEU A 357 -7.97 18.44 13.54
CA LEU A 357 -7.45 17.74 14.71
C LEU A 357 -8.44 17.89 15.87
N ALA A 358 -8.91 16.76 16.41
CA ALA A 358 -9.78 16.73 17.58
C ALA A 358 -8.98 16.33 18.82
N ARG A 359 -9.22 17.01 19.95
CA ARG A 359 -8.54 16.66 21.20
C ARG A 359 -9.09 15.34 21.74
N LYS A 360 -8.21 14.38 22.05
CA LYS A 360 -8.62 13.11 22.66
C LYS A 360 -9.16 13.38 24.06
N SER A 361 -10.47 13.24 24.26
CA SER A 361 -11.08 13.39 25.59
C SER A 361 -10.60 12.25 26.49
N SER A 362 -9.98 12.59 27.62
CA SER A 362 -9.41 11.71 28.65
C SER A 362 -8.01 11.14 28.37
N THR A 363 -6.99 11.83 28.88
CA THR A 363 -5.79 11.15 29.44
C THR A 363 -5.46 11.80 30.78
N PRO A 364 -5.59 11.08 31.91
CA PRO A 364 -5.05 11.54 33.19
C PRO A 364 -3.53 11.63 33.05
N GLY A 365 -2.96 12.84 33.15
CA GLY A 365 -1.51 13.05 33.07
C GLY A 365 -1.02 14.08 32.04
N GLY A 366 -1.90 14.77 31.32
CA GLY A 366 -1.50 15.96 30.54
C GLY A 366 -0.75 15.70 29.23
N GLY A 367 -1.16 14.67 28.46
CA GLY A 367 -0.66 14.46 27.10
C GLY A 367 -1.38 15.34 26.06
N TYR A 368 -0.62 15.95 25.15
CA TYR A 368 -1.12 16.71 23.99
C TYR A 368 -1.40 15.76 22.82
N HIS A 369 -2.45 14.94 22.93
CA HIS A 369 -2.80 13.94 21.93
C HIS A 369 -4.00 14.39 21.08
N TRP A 370 -3.82 14.31 19.76
CA TRP A 370 -4.80 14.72 18.77
C TRP A 370 -5.22 13.52 17.93
N ASP A 371 -6.52 13.38 17.74
CA ASP A 371 -7.14 12.48 16.78
C ASP A 371 -7.24 13.20 15.43
N MET A 372 -6.74 12.56 14.37
CA MET A 372 -6.91 13.05 13.01
C MET A 372 -8.34 12.80 12.55
N MET A 373 -8.97 13.84 12.01
CA MET A 373 -10.33 13.79 11.48
C MET A 373 -10.29 14.08 9.98
N LEU A 374 -10.86 13.20 9.18
CA LEU A 374 -11.07 13.39 7.74
C LEU A 374 -12.56 13.41 7.48
N ASP A 375 -13.06 14.47 6.83
CA ASP A 375 -14.49 14.64 6.55
C ASP A 375 -15.39 14.50 7.79
N ASN A 376 -14.90 14.98 8.95
CA ASN A 376 -15.51 14.84 10.29
C ASN A 376 -15.58 13.41 10.85
N GLU A 377 -14.95 12.44 10.21
CA GLU A 377 -14.79 11.09 10.72
C GLU A 377 -13.40 10.88 11.31
N ARG A 378 -13.33 10.16 12.44
CA ARG A 378 -12.07 9.83 13.08
C ARG A 378 -11.36 8.76 12.24
N VAL A 379 -10.11 9.03 11.88
CA VAL A 379 -9.29 8.06 11.14
C VAL A 379 -8.91 6.89 12.06
N ASN A 380 -9.50 5.71 11.84
CA ASN A 380 -9.14 4.46 12.50
C ASN A 380 -8.17 3.67 11.62
N VAL A 381 -6.88 3.62 12.00
CA VAL A 381 -5.83 2.92 11.22
C VAL A 381 -5.63 1.45 11.70
N LEU A 382 -6.42 0.99 12.68
CA LEU A 382 -6.07 -0.15 13.54
C LEU A 382 -6.78 -1.50 13.27
N GLU A 383 -7.47 -1.70 12.15
CA GLU A 383 -8.10 -3.02 11.92
C GLU A 383 -7.10 -4.15 11.57
N ASP A 384 -5.85 -3.85 11.17
CA ASP A 384 -4.93 -4.88 10.64
C ASP A 384 -3.51 -4.90 11.26
N ALA A 385 -3.25 -4.21 12.36
CA ALA A 385 -1.98 -4.39 13.09
C ALA A 385 -2.12 -5.59 14.05
N SER A 386 -1.23 -6.58 13.92
CA SER A 386 -1.05 -7.69 14.88
C SER A 386 -1.10 -7.19 16.33
N PRO A 387 -1.57 -8.00 17.31
CA PRO A 387 -1.96 -7.53 18.64
C PRO A 387 -0.78 -6.88 19.37
N GLY A 388 -0.74 -5.55 19.30
CA GLY A 388 0.40 -4.74 19.72
C GLY A 388 0.11 -3.25 19.64
N ASN A 389 -1.11 -2.83 20.00
CA ASN A 389 -1.50 -1.47 20.44
C ASN A 389 -0.78 -0.28 19.75
N THR A 390 -0.81 -0.22 18.42
CA THR A 390 -0.30 0.89 17.60
C THR A 390 -1.40 1.91 17.30
N GLU A 391 -1.81 2.70 18.29
CA GLU A 391 -2.76 3.80 18.05
C GLU A 391 -2.17 4.85 17.09
N PRO A 392 -2.93 5.35 16.09
CA PRO A 392 -2.50 6.52 15.32
C PRO A 392 -2.40 7.72 16.26
N ARG A 393 -1.20 8.28 16.39
CA ARG A 393 -0.92 9.48 17.21
C ARG A 393 -0.34 10.55 16.30
N VAL A 394 -1.04 11.68 16.18
CA VAL A 394 -0.44 12.89 15.61
C VAL A 394 0.41 13.53 16.69
N MET A 395 1.73 13.52 16.53
CA MET A 395 2.67 14.25 17.36
C MET A 395 3.25 15.41 16.56
N LEU A 396 3.09 16.61 17.09
CA LEU A 396 3.42 17.84 16.39
C LEU A 396 4.81 18.32 16.75
N ASP A 397 5.31 19.23 15.92
CA ASP A 397 6.68 19.69 15.99
C ASP A 397 6.98 20.61 17.15
N ILE A 398 5.94 21.34 17.54
CA ILE A 398 5.90 22.28 18.64
C ILE A 398 4.73 21.83 19.51
N LEU A 399 4.92 21.92 20.83
CA LEU A 399 3.81 21.76 21.78
C LEU A 399 2.74 22.80 21.46
N GLN A 400 1.66 22.36 20.84
CA GLN A 400 0.52 23.21 20.49
C GLN A 400 -0.67 22.80 21.34
N GLU A 401 -1.20 23.78 22.07
CA GLU A 401 -2.28 23.57 23.05
C GLU A 401 -3.67 23.64 22.40
N ASP A 402 -3.79 24.32 21.25
CA ASP A 402 -5.04 24.49 20.50
C ASP A 402 -4.79 24.58 18.99
N PHE A 403 -5.67 23.93 18.21
CA PHE A 403 -5.75 23.99 16.74
C PHE A 403 -7.06 24.59 16.25
N LYS A 404 -7.84 25.19 17.13
CA LYS A 404 -9.18 25.71 16.81
C LYS A 404 -9.12 26.74 15.69
N GLU A 405 -8.10 27.60 15.67
CA GLU A 405 -7.94 28.60 14.63
C GLU A 405 -7.61 27.97 13.27
N GLU A 406 -6.61 27.09 13.20
CA GLU A 406 -6.19 26.39 11.99
C GLU A 406 -7.29 25.48 11.45
N THR A 407 -8.02 24.82 12.35
CA THR A 407 -9.20 24.01 12.04
C THR A 407 -10.32 24.88 11.46
N THR A 408 -10.63 26.02 12.10
CA THR A 408 -11.69 26.94 11.63
C THR A 408 -11.33 27.57 10.29
N LYS A 409 -10.04 27.87 10.06
CA LYS A 409 -9.53 28.45 8.81
C LYS A 409 -9.24 27.40 7.73
N GLY A 410 -9.33 26.10 8.03
CA GLY A 410 -9.06 25.01 7.09
C GLY A 410 -7.61 24.96 6.61
N LEU A 411 -6.66 25.22 7.51
CA LEU A 411 -5.21 25.30 7.23
C LEU A 411 -4.45 23.99 7.47
N LEU A 412 -5.13 22.95 7.94
CA LEU A 412 -4.54 21.64 8.21
C LEU A 412 -4.77 20.69 7.04
N PHE A 413 -3.70 20.00 6.64
CA PHE A 413 -3.72 19.06 5.53
C PHE A 413 -3.05 17.75 5.95
N SER A 414 -3.54 16.65 5.40
CA SER A 414 -2.97 15.31 5.51
C SER A 414 -2.68 14.79 4.10
N MET A 415 -1.64 13.96 3.97
CA MET A 415 -1.29 13.29 2.73
C MET A 415 -1.30 11.78 2.99
N CYS A 416 -2.07 11.03 2.20
CA CYS A 416 -1.98 9.57 2.25
C CYS A 416 -0.67 9.15 1.59
N ALA A 417 0.16 8.41 2.32
CA ALA A 417 1.51 8.07 1.86
C ALA A 417 1.65 6.62 1.40
N ARG A 418 0.65 5.77 1.67
CA ARG A 418 0.64 4.36 1.26
C ARG A 418 -0.77 3.81 1.15
N SER A 419 -1.04 2.99 0.12
CA SER A 419 -2.30 2.26 -0.05
C SER A 419 -2.32 0.96 0.76
N LYS A 420 -3.53 0.46 1.09
CA LYS A 420 -3.72 -0.76 1.92
C LYS A 420 -3.39 -2.05 1.16
N THR A 421 -3.49 -2.03 -0.16
CA THR A 421 -3.32 -3.19 -1.04
C THR A 421 -1.84 -3.38 -1.37
N GLY A 422 -1.13 -4.08 -0.49
CA GLY A 422 0.27 -4.46 -0.67
C GLY A 422 0.50 -5.55 -1.73
N ASP A 423 -0.39 -5.70 -2.70
CA ASP A 423 -0.39 -6.73 -3.75
C ASP A 423 0.35 -6.33 -5.03
N GLY A 424 1.02 -5.17 -5.06
CA GLY A 424 1.97 -4.84 -6.13
C GLY A 424 1.36 -4.74 -7.53
N ARG A 425 0.03 -4.59 -7.62
CA ARG A 425 -0.70 -4.31 -8.86
C ARG A 425 -1.68 -3.16 -8.63
N GLU A 426 -1.20 -2.03 -8.12
CA GLU A 426 -1.88 -0.78 -8.45
C GLU A 426 -1.43 -0.37 -9.84
N LEU A 427 -2.39 -0.37 -10.75
CA LEU A 427 -2.25 0.11 -12.11
C LEU A 427 -1.62 1.51 -12.09
N GLN A 428 -0.57 1.72 -12.89
CA GLN A 428 0.09 3.02 -12.98
C GLN A 428 -0.91 4.05 -13.52
N TRP A 429 -1.26 5.04 -12.69
CA TRP A 429 -2.07 6.17 -13.12
C TRP A 429 -1.25 7.05 -14.08
N SER A 430 -1.79 7.23 -15.27
CA SER A 430 -1.20 8.00 -16.36
C SER A 430 -1.34 9.50 -16.06
N ASN A 431 -0.29 10.25 -16.34
CA ASN A 431 -0.29 11.70 -16.27
C ASN A 431 -0.19 12.31 -17.68
N ALA A 432 -0.19 13.64 -17.77
CA ALA A 432 -0.10 14.37 -19.05
C ALA A 432 1.09 13.94 -19.93
N LYS A 433 2.26 13.64 -19.34
CA LYS A 433 3.43 13.20 -20.10
C LYS A 433 3.27 11.80 -20.68
N ASP A 434 2.58 10.92 -19.96
CA ASP A 434 2.31 9.56 -20.44
C ASP A 434 1.35 9.59 -21.62
N ILE A 435 0.41 10.54 -21.62
CA ILE A 435 -0.50 10.79 -22.73
C ILE A 435 0.27 11.31 -23.94
N ASP A 436 1.10 12.35 -23.78
CA ASP A 436 1.92 12.90 -24.87
C ASP A 436 2.80 11.80 -25.50
N LEU A 437 3.46 11.00 -24.65
CA LEU A 437 4.28 9.87 -25.08
C LEU A 437 3.47 8.81 -25.84
N ALA A 438 2.28 8.46 -25.36
CA ALA A 438 1.41 7.49 -26.03
C ALA A 438 0.93 8.00 -27.39
N VAL A 439 0.63 9.30 -27.51
CA VAL A 439 0.26 9.94 -28.78
C VAL A 439 1.44 9.91 -29.76
N ASP A 440 2.64 10.24 -29.29
CA ASP A 440 3.86 10.17 -30.11
C ASP A 440 4.14 8.73 -30.58
N ASN A 441 4.08 7.75 -29.68
CA ASN A 441 4.23 6.33 -30.02
C ASN A 441 3.15 5.87 -31.02
N SER A 442 1.92 6.38 -30.90
CA SER A 442 0.82 6.05 -31.81
C SER A 442 1.07 6.55 -33.23
N ARG A 443 1.78 7.67 -33.42
CA ARG A 443 2.16 8.14 -34.77
C ARG A 443 3.09 7.15 -35.48
N ASP A 444 4.10 6.67 -34.77
CA ASP A 444 5.04 5.69 -35.32
C ASP A 444 4.36 4.34 -35.54
N GLY A 445 3.56 3.89 -34.57
CA GLY A 445 2.75 2.67 -34.68
C GLY A 445 1.80 2.71 -35.87
N LEU A 446 1.09 3.83 -36.08
CA LEU A 446 0.18 4.02 -37.21
C LEU A 446 0.90 3.89 -38.56
N ARG A 447 2.09 4.49 -38.69
CA ARG A 447 2.91 4.37 -39.91
C ARG A 447 3.28 2.92 -40.19
N LEU A 448 3.68 2.18 -39.17
CA LEU A 448 4.05 0.76 -39.31
C LEU A 448 2.83 -0.10 -39.63
N TRP A 449 1.71 0.14 -38.96
CA TRP A 449 0.45 -0.57 -39.20
C TRP A 449 -0.08 -0.33 -40.62
N GLN A 450 -0.01 0.89 -41.13
CA GLN A 450 -0.45 1.22 -42.49
C GLN A 450 0.46 0.63 -43.58
N ALA A 451 1.72 0.33 -43.27
CA ALA A 451 2.65 -0.32 -44.20
C ALA A 451 2.40 -1.82 -44.35
N MET A 452 1.63 -2.43 -43.44
CA MET A 452 1.25 -3.84 -43.52
C MET A 452 0.20 -4.09 -44.61
N THR A 453 0.24 -5.27 -45.20
CA THR A 453 -0.78 -5.74 -46.15
C THR A 453 -2.05 -6.19 -45.43
N ASN A 454 -3.19 -6.19 -46.13
CA ASN A 454 -4.46 -6.71 -45.60
C ASN A 454 -4.35 -8.17 -45.12
N GLY A 455 -3.49 -8.98 -45.74
CA GLY A 455 -3.22 -10.36 -45.30
C GLY A 455 -2.55 -10.40 -43.93
N GLN A 456 -1.54 -9.54 -43.70
CA GLN A 456 -0.87 -9.42 -42.41
C GLN A 456 -1.80 -8.87 -41.32
N HIS A 457 -2.66 -7.90 -41.64
CA HIS A 457 -3.68 -7.43 -40.69
C HIS A 457 -4.63 -8.55 -40.28
N ARG A 458 -5.15 -9.31 -41.25
CA ARG A 458 -6.05 -10.44 -41.00
C ARG A 458 -5.37 -11.48 -40.11
N ASP A 459 -4.15 -11.87 -40.45
CA ASP A 459 -3.44 -12.95 -39.76
C ASP A 459 -3.12 -12.54 -38.31
N ALA A 460 -2.69 -11.29 -38.09
CA ALA A 460 -2.47 -10.74 -36.75
C ALA A 460 -3.76 -10.72 -35.91
N LEU A 461 -4.85 -10.15 -36.43
CA LEU A 461 -6.12 -10.08 -35.70
C LEU A 461 -6.76 -11.46 -35.45
N THR A 462 -6.58 -12.41 -36.38
CA THR A 462 -7.02 -13.79 -36.21
C THR A 462 -6.22 -14.46 -35.10
N LYS A 463 -4.89 -14.25 -35.07
CA LYS A 463 -4.02 -14.79 -34.03
C LYS A 463 -4.35 -14.21 -32.66
N TYR A 464 -4.63 -12.91 -32.58
CA TYR A 464 -5.10 -12.27 -31.35
C TYR A 464 -6.40 -12.91 -30.83
N GLY A 465 -7.39 -13.07 -31.71
CA GLY A 465 -8.65 -13.72 -31.34
C GLY A 465 -8.47 -15.19 -30.90
N GLN A 466 -7.47 -15.89 -31.43
CA GLN A 466 -7.11 -17.23 -30.97
C GLN A 466 -6.49 -17.19 -29.56
N LEU A 467 -5.54 -16.29 -29.31
CA LEU A 467 -4.91 -16.15 -27.99
C LEU A 467 -5.92 -15.78 -26.90
N ILE A 468 -6.89 -14.91 -27.21
CA ILE A 468 -8.00 -14.62 -26.29
C ILE A 468 -8.73 -15.91 -25.89
N ARG A 469 -9.09 -16.76 -26.87
CA ARG A 469 -9.81 -18.02 -26.60
C ARG A 469 -8.96 -18.99 -25.79
N GLU A 470 -7.66 -19.07 -26.08
CA GLU A 470 -6.72 -19.94 -25.37
C GLU A 470 -6.53 -19.52 -23.91
N ASN A 471 -6.66 -18.23 -23.59
CA ASN A 471 -6.48 -17.67 -22.23
C ASN A 471 -7.81 -17.34 -21.53
N GLN A 472 -8.95 -17.75 -22.11
CA GLN A 472 -10.27 -17.29 -21.70
C GLN A 472 -10.60 -17.57 -20.22
N GLU A 473 -10.23 -18.75 -19.70
CA GLU A 473 -10.45 -19.10 -18.29
C GLU A 473 -9.68 -18.16 -17.32
N GLN A 474 -8.45 -17.81 -17.66
CA GLN A 474 -7.63 -16.91 -16.84
C GLN A 474 -8.17 -15.49 -16.87
N LEU A 475 -8.53 -14.99 -18.06
CA LEU A 475 -9.12 -13.67 -18.25
C LEU A 475 -10.43 -13.53 -17.48
N HIS A 476 -11.29 -14.55 -17.53
CA HIS A 476 -12.54 -14.57 -16.75
C HIS A 476 -12.27 -14.57 -15.24
N GLY A 477 -11.31 -15.37 -14.77
CA GLY A 477 -10.94 -15.43 -13.35
C GLY A 477 -10.45 -14.07 -12.83
N LEU A 478 -9.64 -13.37 -13.61
CA LEU A 478 -9.19 -12.02 -13.27
C LEU A 478 -10.36 -11.03 -13.24
N GLU A 479 -11.27 -11.08 -14.20
CA GLU A 479 -12.41 -10.17 -14.23
C GLU A 479 -13.38 -10.39 -13.05
N ALA A 480 -13.62 -11.65 -12.66
CA ALA A 480 -14.43 -11.97 -11.50
C ALA A 480 -13.82 -11.42 -10.20
N ILE A 481 -12.49 -11.49 -10.07
CA ILE A 481 -11.75 -10.95 -8.93
C ILE A 481 -11.77 -9.42 -8.92
N LEU A 482 -11.52 -8.78 -10.06
CA LEU A 482 -11.34 -7.33 -10.16
C LEU A 482 -12.67 -6.55 -10.17
N PHE A 483 -13.68 -7.07 -10.87
CA PHE A 483 -14.93 -6.35 -11.12
C PHE A 483 -16.14 -6.99 -10.44
N GLY A 484 -15.97 -8.13 -9.75
CA GLY A 484 -17.05 -8.82 -9.03
C GLY A 484 -18.11 -9.47 -9.94
N LYS A 485 -17.81 -9.64 -11.23
CA LYS A 485 -18.75 -10.27 -12.18
C LYS A 485 -18.79 -11.78 -11.96
N ASP A 486 -19.93 -12.41 -12.22
CA ASP A 486 -20.04 -13.86 -12.18
C ASP A 486 -19.21 -14.52 -13.30
N ALA A 487 -18.65 -15.69 -13.01
CA ALA A 487 -17.79 -16.43 -13.95
C ALA A 487 -18.54 -16.96 -15.20
N GLY A 488 -19.88 -16.91 -15.21
CA GLY A 488 -20.72 -17.34 -16.32
C GLY A 488 -20.99 -16.26 -17.38
N PHE A 489 -20.67 -15.00 -17.07
CA PHE A 489 -20.89 -13.86 -17.96
C PHE A 489 -19.64 -13.59 -18.81
N TYR A 490 -19.74 -13.81 -20.13
CA TYR A 490 -18.63 -13.64 -21.07
C TYR A 490 -18.15 -12.19 -21.15
N ASN A 491 -16.96 -11.89 -20.63
CA ASN A 491 -16.23 -10.65 -20.90
C ASN A 491 -14.70 -10.86 -20.78
N LEU A 492 -13.95 -9.85 -21.22
CA LEU A 492 -12.50 -9.81 -21.31
C LEU A 492 -11.96 -8.85 -20.25
N GLU A 493 -11.02 -9.31 -19.41
CA GLU A 493 -10.18 -8.41 -18.63
C GLU A 493 -9.31 -7.60 -19.61
N ILE A 494 -9.42 -6.28 -19.54
CA ILE A 494 -8.96 -5.35 -20.59
C ILE A 494 -7.43 -5.29 -20.65
N ASP A 495 -6.76 -5.31 -19.49
CA ASP A 495 -5.31 -5.16 -19.44
C ASP A 495 -4.61 -6.41 -19.96
N ALA A 496 -5.04 -7.59 -19.52
CA ALA A 496 -4.53 -8.85 -20.02
C ALA A 496 -4.88 -9.06 -21.51
N ALA A 497 -6.02 -8.56 -21.99
CA ALA A 497 -6.32 -8.54 -23.42
C ALA A 497 -5.36 -7.60 -24.19
N ALA A 498 -5.04 -6.42 -23.65
CA ALA A 498 -4.06 -5.50 -24.24
C ALA A 498 -2.63 -6.10 -24.25
N ASP A 499 -2.23 -6.81 -23.21
CA ASP A 499 -0.96 -7.54 -23.14
C ASP A 499 -0.88 -8.62 -24.22
N LEU A 500 -1.95 -9.39 -24.41
CA LEU A 500 -2.03 -10.37 -25.50
C LEU A 500 -1.92 -9.68 -26.86
N PHE A 501 -2.59 -8.54 -27.06
CA PHE A 501 -2.57 -7.78 -28.32
C PHE A 501 -1.18 -7.26 -28.66
N THR A 502 -0.46 -6.75 -27.67
CA THR A 502 0.89 -6.19 -27.84
C THR A 502 1.99 -7.26 -27.81
N SER A 503 1.65 -8.51 -27.52
CA SER A 503 2.61 -9.61 -27.53
C SER A 503 3.23 -9.80 -28.91
N THR A 504 4.52 -10.09 -28.93
CA THR A 504 5.29 -10.33 -30.17
C THR A 504 4.75 -11.50 -30.98
N GLN A 505 3.96 -12.39 -30.37
CA GLN A 505 3.32 -13.53 -31.01
C GLN A 505 2.19 -13.15 -31.97
N VAL A 506 1.55 -12.00 -31.77
CA VAL A 506 0.45 -11.53 -32.64
C VAL A 506 1.01 -10.85 -33.91
N GLY A 507 2.22 -10.31 -33.84
CA GLY A 507 2.86 -9.63 -34.97
C GLY A 507 2.32 -8.21 -35.23
N ILE A 508 1.75 -7.57 -34.21
CA ILE A 508 1.31 -6.17 -34.28
C ILE A 508 2.50 -5.26 -33.93
N PRO A 509 2.79 -4.21 -34.73
CA PRO A 509 3.89 -3.29 -34.45
C PRO A 509 3.70 -2.54 -33.13
N PRO A 510 4.80 -2.25 -32.38
CA PRO A 510 4.77 -1.41 -31.20
C PRO A 510 4.12 -0.04 -31.48
N GLY A 511 3.42 0.51 -30.48
CA GLY A 511 2.72 1.80 -30.61
C GLY A 511 1.38 1.73 -31.34
N THR A 512 1.00 0.61 -31.97
CA THR A 512 -0.32 0.43 -32.60
C THR A 512 -1.46 0.45 -31.57
N LEU A 513 -1.21 -0.11 -30.38
CA LEU A 513 -2.08 -0.02 -29.21
C LEU A 513 -1.25 0.52 -28.04
N ASN A 514 -1.82 1.47 -27.31
CA ASN A 514 -1.30 1.95 -26.03
C ASN A 514 -2.46 1.85 -25.02
N CYS A 515 -2.20 1.28 -23.84
CA CYS A 515 -3.17 1.25 -22.74
C CYS A 515 -2.74 2.28 -21.69
N LEU A 516 -3.64 3.21 -21.38
CA LEU A 516 -3.44 4.24 -20.37
C LEU A 516 -4.53 4.12 -19.33
N ILE A 517 -4.17 4.28 -18.06
CA ILE A 517 -5.07 4.09 -16.92
C ILE A 517 -5.15 5.42 -16.19
N GLY A 518 -6.35 5.95 -16.01
CA GLY A 518 -6.51 7.28 -15.46
C GLY A 518 -7.94 7.62 -15.12
N GLY A 519 -8.15 8.85 -14.67
CA GLY A 519 -9.46 9.38 -14.32
C GLY A 519 -9.92 10.43 -15.33
N ALA A 520 -10.82 11.30 -14.86
CA ALA A 520 -11.39 12.36 -15.69
C ALA A 520 -10.34 13.32 -16.28
N ASP A 521 -9.19 13.47 -15.64
CA ASP A 521 -8.06 14.26 -16.13
C ASP A 521 -7.43 13.66 -17.39
N VAL A 522 -7.29 12.33 -17.44
CA VAL A 522 -6.82 11.60 -18.63
C VAL A 522 -7.86 11.64 -19.73
N ASP A 523 -9.14 11.45 -19.41
CA ASP A 523 -10.25 11.56 -20.37
C ASP A 523 -10.29 12.95 -21.02
N GLU A 524 -10.17 14.01 -20.21
CA GLU A 524 -10.16 15.41 -20.68
C GLU A 524 -8.94 15.68 -21.57
N ALA A 525 -7.76 15.24 -21.15
CA ALA A 525 -6.52 15.43 -21.90
C ALA A 525 -6.56 14.71 -23.25
N LEU A 526 -6.99 13.44 -23.31
CA LEU A 526 -7.17 12.70 -24.57
C LEU A 526 -8.20 13.37 -25.49
N SER A 527 -9.34 13.78 -24.92
CA SER A 527 -10.41 14.44 -25.68
C SER A 527 -9.99 15.78 -26.25
N SER A 528 -9.10 16.49 -25.56
CA SER A 528 -8.62 17.83 -25.93
C SER A 528 -7.32 17.81 -26.75
N HIS A 529 -6.59 16.69 -26.79
CA HIS A 529 -5.30 16.61 -27.45
C HIS A 529 -5.41 16.93 -28.95
N MET A 530 -4.55 17.83 -29.45
CA MET A 530 -4.64 18.35 -30.82
C MET A 530 -4.22 17.34 -31.89
N ASP A 531 -3.47 16.32 -31.51
CA ASP A 531 -2.95 15.31 -32.44
C ASP A 531 -3.78 14.02 -32.50
N ILE A 532 -4.80 13.89 -31.63
CA ILE A 532 -5.75 12.78 -31.70
C ILE A 532 -6.81 13.12 -32.74
N SER A 533 -6.99 12.26 -33.75
CA SER A 533 -7.89 12.57 -34.90
C SER A 533 -9.34 12.10 -34.71
N LYS A 534 -9.59 11.17 -33.79
CA LYS A 534 -10.90 10.59 -33.50
C LYS A 534 -10.94 10.13 -32.05
N ILE A 535 -12.10 10.26 -31.40
CA ILE A 535 -12.35 9.69 -30.08
C ILE A 535 -13.59 8.79 -30.13
N SER A 536 -13.55 7.69 -29.37
CA SER A 536 -14.69 6.81 -29.12
C SER A 536 -14.87 6.71 -27.61
N PHE A 537 -16.06 6.97 -27.11
CA PHE A 537 -16.34 6.95 -25.68
C PHE A 537 -17.61 6.16 -25.37
N THR A 538 -17.52 5.32 -24.34
CA THR A 538 -18.66 4.58 -23.79
C THR A 538 -18.81 4.92 -22.31
N GLY A 539 -19.97 5.44 -21.90
CA GLY A 539 -20.19 5.81 -20.49
C GLY A 539 -21.43 6.67 -20.24
N SER A 540 -21.40 7.54 -19.24
CA SER A 540 -22.58 8.35 -18.89
C SER A 540 -22.84 9.47 -19.92
N ILE A 541 -24.13 9.82 -20.14
CA ILE A 541 -24.52 10.94 -21.01
C ILE A 541 -23.82 12.25 -20.61
N LYS A 542 -23.69 12.51 -19.30
CA LYS A 542 -23.04 13.70 -18.77
C LYS A 542 -21.59 13.81 -19.25
N VAL A 543 -20.83 12.72 -19.17
CA VAL A 543 -19.42 12.70 -19.59
C VAL A 543 -19.30 12.72 -21.11
N GLY A 544 -20.15 11.98 -21.83
CA GLY A 544 -20.18 12.01 -23.30
C GLY A 544 -20.36 13.42 -23.87
N LYS A 545 -21.22 14.24 -23.26
CA LYS A 545 -21.37 15.67 -23.62
C LYS A 545 -20.09 16.46 -23.40
N LEU A 546 -19.36 16.24 -22.30
CA LEU A 546 -18.08 16.91 -22.02
C LEU A 546 -17.02 16.53 -23.05
N ILE A 547 -16.92 15.25 -23.39
CA ILE A 547 -16.00 14.75 -24.41
C ILE A 547 -16.31 15.36 -25.77
N GLN A 548 -17.59 15.45 -26.14
CA GLN A 548 -17.99 16.09 -27.39
C GLN A 548 -17.64 17.59 -27.43
N VAL A 549 -17.80 18.29 -26.31
CA VAL A 549 -17.38 19.70 -26.18
C VAL A 549 -15.86 19.84 -26.29
N ALA A 550 -15.09 18.98 -25.63
CA ALA A 550 -13.62 18.98 -25.72
C ALA A 550 -13.12 18.67 -27.14
N ALA A 551 -13.73 17.70 -27.82
CA ALA A 551 -13.47 17.39 -29.22
C ALA A 551 -13.76 18.60 -30.13
N ALA A 552 -14.88 19.29 -29.90
CA ALA A 552 -15.25 20.49 -30.65
C ALA A 552 -14.29 21.68 -30.39
N ASN A 553 -13.85 21.88 -29.15
CA ASN A 553 -12.98 22.98 -28.75
C ASN A 553 -11.50 22.79 -29.13
N SER A 554 -11.10 21.57 -29.53
CA SER A 554 -9.74 21.24 -29.90
C SER A 554 -9.54 21.30 -31.42
N ASN A 555 -9.51 20.16 -32.09
CA ASN A 555 -9.23 20.04 -33.53
C ASN A 555 -10.46 19.57 -34.33
N LEU A 556 -11.67 19.68 -33.77
CA LEU A 556 -12.92 19.19 -34.35
C LEU A 556 -12.88 17.68 -34.67
N LYS A 557 -12.13 16.90 -33.87
CA LYS A 557 -12.06 15.43 -34.01
C LYS A 557 -13.45 14.80 -33.95
N SER A 558 -13.66 13.77 -34.78
CA SER A 558 -14.90 12.99 -34.76
C SER A 558 -15.05 12.25 -33.43
N ALA A 559 -16.23 12.32 -32.82
CA ALA A 559 -16.57 11.60 -31.59
C ALA A 559 -17.68 10.56 -31.86
N THR A 560 -17.40 9.29 -31.59
CA THR A 560 -18.41 8.22 -31.50
C THR A 560 -18.74 8.02 -30.02
N LEU A 561 -20.03 8.07 -29.65
CA LEU A 561 -20.49 8.02 -28.26
C LEU A 561 -21.54 6.91 -28.10
N GLU A 562 -21.32 5.99 -27.17
CA GLU A 562 -22.36 5.10 -26.63
C GLU A 562 -22.62 5.43 -25.17
N LEU A 563 -23.84 5.81 -24.86
CA LEU A 563 -24.19 6.43 -23.59
C LEU A 563 -25.26 5.62 -22.86
N GLY A 564 -25.76 6.18 -21.76
CA GLY A 564 -26.75 5.54 -20.90
C GLY A 564 -28.00 5.04 -21.63
N GLY A 565 -28.69 4.11 -21.00
CA GLY A 565 -29.92 3.51 -21.51
C GLY A 565 -31.01 3.36 -20.45
N LYS A 566 -32.27 3.36 -20.90
CA LYS A 566 -33.43 2.96 -20.08
C LYS A 566 -34.34 2.04 -20.89
N SER A 567 -33.75 0.96 -21.40
CA SER A 567 -34.37 0.08 -22.40
C SER A 567 -35.75 -0.44 -21.98
N PRO A 568 -36.78 -0.30 -22.84
CA PRO A 568 -38.11 -0.87 -22.60
C PRO A 568 -38.17 -2.35 -23.03
N LEU A 569 -38.85 -3.16 -22.24
CA LEU A 569 -39.27 -4.51 -22.57
C LEU A 569 -40.79 -4.55 -22.64
N ILE A 570 -41.35 -4.83 -23.81
CA ILE A 570 -42.79 -4.83 -24.06
C ILE A 570 -43.28 -6.27 -24.23
N VAL A 571 -44.22 -6.71 -23.41
CA VAL A 571 -44.76 -8.08 -23.44
C VAL A 571 -46.28 -8.05 -23.68
N PHE A 572 -46.69 -8.63 -24.81
CA PHE A 572 -48.10 -8.75 -25.21
C PHE A 572 -48.73 -10.08 -24.76
N PRO A 573 -50.06 -10.20 -24.71
CA PRO A 573 -50.75 -11.42 -24.26
C PRO A 573 -50.49 -12.66 -25.12
N ASP A 574 -50.08 -12.45 -26.38
CA ASP A 574 -49.76 -13.51 -27.33
C ASP A 574 -48.28 -13.92 -27.30
N ALA A 575 -47.51 -13.39 -26.35
CA ALA A 575 -46.12 -13.76 -26.13
C ALA A 575 -45.98 -15.14 -25.45
N ASP A 576 -44.87 -15.81 -25.73
CA ASP A 576 -44.39 -16.92 -24.91
C ASP A 576 -43.84 -16.35 -23.58
N LEU A 577 -44.64 -16.43 -22.52
CA LEU A 577 -44.30 -15.84 -21.22
C LEU A 577 -43.05 -16.47 -20.59
N GLU A 578 -42.84 -17.78 -20.77
CA GLU A 578 -41.66 -18.47 -20.23
C GLU A 578 -40.38 -17.93 -20.86
N ARG A 579 -40.42 -17.69 -22.18
CA ARG A 579 -39.27 -17.13 -22.90
C ARG A 579 -39.11 -15.62 -22.64
N ALA A 580 -40.20 -14.89 -22.43
CA ALA A 580 -40.17 -13.47 -22.10
C ALA A 580 -39.55 -13.18 -20.71
N LEU A 581 -39.51 -14.17 -19.81
CA LEU A 581 -38.81 -14.06 -18.53
C LEU A 581 -37.31 -13.82 -18.70
N GLN A 582 -36.68 -14.38 -19.74
CA GLN A 582 -35.23 -14.28 -19.95
C GLN A 582 -34.76 -12.81 -20.03
N PRO A 583 -35.30 -11.96 -20.93
CA PRO A 583 -34.94 -10.54 -20.90
C PRO A 583 -35.48 -9.83 -19.66
N ALA A 584 -36.64 -10.23 -19.13
CA ALA A 584 -37.21 -9.59 -17.93
C ALA A 584 -36.35 -9.77 -16.66
N THR A 585 -35.45 -10.75 -16.62
CA THR A 585 -34.51 -10.99 -15.50
C THR A 585 -33.09 -10.48 -15.77
N MET A 586 -32.81 -9.91 -16.95
CA MET A 586 -31.47 -9.41 -17.29
C MET A 586 -30.97 -8.32 -16.34
N PHE A 587 -31.87 -7.59 -15.67
CA PHE A 587 -31.49 -6.61 -14.64
C PHE A 587 -30.80 -7.23 -13.41
N LEU A 588 -30.84 -8.56 -13.26
CA LEU A 588 -30.11 -9.30 -12.23
C LEU A 588 -28.66 -9.61 -12.64
N LEU A 589 -28.40 -9.70 -13.94
CA LEU A 589 -27.06 -9.98 -14.48
C LEU A 589 -26.15 -8.79 -14.20
N THR A 590 -24.95 -9.04 -13.68
CA THR A 590 -24.00 -7.98 -13.28
C THR A 590 -24.62 -6.91 -12.36
N SER A 591 -25.64 -7.28 -11.59
CA SER A 591 -26.43 -6.35 -10.76
C SER A 591 -27.06 -5.21 -11.57
N GLY A 592 -27.48 -5.45 -12.82
CA GLY A 592 -28.15 -4.46 -13.65
C GLY A 592 -27.24 -3.36 -14.23
N GLN A 593 -25.91 -3.54 -14.14
CA GLN A 593 -24.90 -2.59 -14.65
C GLN A 593 -24.60 -2.81 -16.14
N GLY A 594 -25.66 -2.84 -16.95
CA GLY A 594 -25.58 -3.01 -18.40
C GLY A 594 -26.38 -1.94 -19.13
N CYS A 595 -25.75 -1.21 -20.06
CA CYS A 595 -26.38 -0.10 -20.79
C CYS A 595 -27.64 -0.52 -21.55
N ALA A 596 -27.60 -1.69 -22.19
CA ALA A 596 -28.73 -2.22 -22.98
C ALA A 596 -29.80 -2.92 -22.12
N SER A 597 -29.56 -3.18 -20.84
CA SER A 597 -30.42 -4.00 -20.00
C SER A 597 -31.86 -3.45 -19.93
N PRO A 598 -32.89 -4.29 -20.13
CA PRO A 598 -34.27 -3.85 -19.97
C PRO A 598 -34.56 -3.54 -18.50
N THR A 599 -34.90 -2.28 -18.23
CA THR A 599 -35.19 -1.80 -16.86
C THR A 599 -36.58 -1.17 -16.74
N ARG A 600 -37.35 -1.13 -17.84
CA ARG A 600 -38.77 -0.77 -17.88
C ARG A 600 -39.53 -1.91 -18.55
N LEU A 601 -40.21 -2.74 -17.77
CA LEU A 601 -41.10 -3.78 -18.27
C LEU A 601 -42.50 -3.21 -18.45
N TYR A 602 -42.94 -3.08 -19.69
CA TYR A 602 -44.31 -2.82 -20.07
C TYR A 602 -45.01 -4.14 -20.35
N VAL A 603 -46.00 -4.49 -19.53
CA VAL A 603 -46.73 -5.76 -19.65
C VAL A 603 -48.22 -5.50 -19.81
N HIS A 604 -48.85 -6.21 -20.75
CA HIS A 604 -50.28 -6.05 -20.97
C HIS A 604 -51.07 -6.46 -19.71
N GLU A 605 -52.07 -5.67 -19.32
CA GLU A 605 -52.83 -5.84 -18.07
C GLU A 605 -53.36 -7.27 -17.85
N SER A 606 -53.76 -7.95 -18.93
CA SER A 606 -54.33 -9.31 -18.88
C SER A 606 -53.34 -10.40 -18.48
N ILE A 607 -52.03 -10.16 -18.58
CA ILE A 607 -50.96 -11.13 -18.25
C ILE A 607 -50.01 -10.60 -17.16
N ALA A 608 -50.20 -9.37 -16.68
CA ALA A 608 -49.31 -8.69 -15.75
C ALA A 608 -49.13 -9.47 -14.43
N ASN A 609 -50.23 -9.92 -13.83
CA ASN A 609 -50.18 -10.63 -12.54
C ASN A 609 -49.40 -11.95 -12.64
N GLU A 610 -49.56 -12.70 -13.73
CA GLU A 610 -48.86 -13.97 -13.95
C GLU A 610 -47.35 -13.75 -14.10
N LEU A 611 -46.96 -12.78 -14.94
CA LEU A 611 -45.55 -12.49 -15.20
C LEU A 611 -44.85 -11.93 -13.95
N ILE A 612 -45.50 -11.03 -13.21
CA ILE A 612 -44.96 -10.44 -11.97
C ILE A 612 -44.76 -11.52 -10.90
N ALA A 613 -45.68 -12.48 -10.77
CA ALA A 613 -45.53 -13.58 -9.82
C ALA A 613 -44.29 -14.43 -10.13
N LYS A 614 -44.09 -14.81 -11.40
CA LYS A 614 -42.91 -15.56 -11.85
C LYS A 614 -41.61 -14.77 -11.64
N LEU A 615 -41.62 -13.47 -11.94
CA LEU A 615 -40.45 -12.60 -11.71
C LEU A 615 -40.08 -12.49 -10.24
N LYS A 616 -41.09 -12.38 -9.36
CA LYS A 616 -40.88 -12.33 -7.92
C LYS A 616 -40.15 -13.58 -7.41
N ASP A 617 -40.59 -14.77 -7.83
CA ASP A 617 -39.96 -16.03 -7.42
C ASP A 617 -38.48 -16.08 -7.82
N ILE A 618 -38.15 -15.67 -9.05
CA ILE A 618 -36.77 -15.62 -9.56
C ILE A 618 -35.93 -14.60 -8.78
N VAL A 619 -36.47 -13.42 -8.50
CA VAL A 619 -35.77 -12.37 -7.73
C VAL A 619 -35.50 -12.80 -6.29
N GLU A 620 -36.47 -13.43 -5.63
CA GLU A 620 -36.29 -13.94 -4.26
C GLU A 620 -35.28 -15.09 -4.22
N GLU A 621 -35.22 -15.93 -5.26
CA GLU A 621 -34.17 -16.94 -5.40
C GLU A 621 -32.79 -16.33 -5.59
N HIS A 622 -32.66 -15.33 -6.47
CA HIS A 622 -31.41 -14.61 -6.69
C HIS A 622 -30.92 -13.93 -5.40
N GLY A 623 -31.81 -13.28 -4.65
CA GLY A 623 -31.49 -12.64 -3.37
C GLY A 623 -30.88 -13.61 -2.33
N ARG A 624 -31.34 -14.87 -2.31
CA ARG A 624 -30.80 -15.93 -1.42
C ARG A 624 -29.39 -16.40 -1.79
N ASN A 625 -28.91 -16.03 -2.97
CA ASN A 625 -27.56 -16.36 -3.46
C ASN A 625 -26.56 -15.21 -3.31
N LEU A 626 -26.98 -14.05 -2.77
CA LEU A 626 -26.12 -12.88 -2.62
C LEU A 626 -24.90 -13.14 -1.71
N GLY A 627 -23.71 -12.70 -2.15
CA GLY A 627 -22.47 -12.78 -1.38
C GLY A 627 -21.81 -14.16 -1.32
N ARG A 628 -22.22 -15.10 -2.18
CA ARG A 628 -21.54 -16.39 -2.36
C ARG A 628 -20.25 -16.22 -3.18
N ASP A 629 -19.39 -17.24 -3.15
CA ASP A 629 -18.11 -17.26 -3.88
C ASP A 629 -18.34 -17.13 -5.39
N LEU A 630 -17.82 -16.02 -5.95
CA LEU A 630 -17.92 -15.65 -7.37
C LEU A 630 -17.09 -16.52 -8.31
N THR A 631 -16.11 -17.25 -7.78
CA THR A 631 -15.27 -18.16 -8.57
C THR A 631 -15.97 -19.47 -8.91
N LEU A 632 -17.12 -19.74 -8.28
CA LEU A 632 -17.93 -20.92 -8.57
C LEU A 632 -18.86 -20.66 -9.77
N PRO A 633 -18.87 -21.53 -10.80
CA PRO A 633 -19.74 -21.38 -11.97
C PRO A 633 -21.24 -21.36 -11.66
N SER A 634 -21.65 -21.84 -10.48
CA SER A 634 -23.05 -21.90 -10.02
C SER A 634 -23.51 -20.63 -9.29
N THR A 635 -22.62 -19.67 -9.06
CA THR A 635 -22.95 -18.41 -8.36
C THR A 635 -23.31 -17.33 -9.37
N SER A 636 -24.56 -16.86 -9.37
CA SER A 636 -24.98 -15.64 -10.08
C SER A 636 -25.36 -14.59 -9.04
N SER A 637 -24.38 -13.83 -8.58
CA SER A 637 -24.54 -12.81 -7.52
C SER A 637 -23.39 -11.80 -7.61
N SER A 638 -23.49 -10.81 -8.48
CA SER A 638 -22.50 -9.73 -8.54
C SER A 638 -22.77 -8.66 -7.46
N PRO A 639 -21.73 -7.99 -6.94
CA PRO A 639 -21.90 -6.73 -6.22
C PRO A 639 -22.01 -5.56 -7.21
N LEU A 640 -22.50 -4.41 -6.73
CA LEU A 640 -22.29 -3.16 -7.46
C LEU A 640 -20.80 -2.84 -7.51
N TYR A 641 -20.36 -2.21 -8.60
CA TYR A 641 -18.94 -2.01 -8.89
C TYR A 641 -18.19 -1.25 -7.80
N HIS A 642 -18.78 -0.20 -7.23
CA HIS A 642 -18.15 0.59 -6.17
C HIS A 642 -19.15 1.17 -5.16
N GLN A 643 -18.66 1.55 -3.98
CA GLN A 643 -19.47 2.07 -2.87
C GLN A 643 -20.36 3.27 -3.25
N ARG A 644 -19.84 4.21 -4.06
CA ARG A 644 -20.64 5.34 -4.57
C ARG A 644 -21.87 4.91 -5.38
N GLN A 645 -21.82 3.77 -6.08
CA GLN A 645 -22.94 3.29 -6.91
C GLN A 645 -23.99 2.65 -6.00
N LYS A 646 -23.55 1.98 -4.93
CA LYS A 646 -24.44 1.52 -3.85
C LYS A 646 -25.19 2.69 -3.20
N GLU A 647 -24.51 3.81 -2.94
CA GLU A 647 -25.15 5.01 -2.39
C GLU A 647 -26.18 5.61 -3.35
N VAL A 648 -25.84 5.71 -4.64
CA VAL A 648 -26.78 6.15 -5.69
C VAL A 648 -27.99 5.23 -5.71
N PHE A 649 -27.80 3.91 -5.77
CA PHE A 649 -28.88 2.93 -5.73
C PHE A 649 -29.77 3.12 -4.49
N LEU A 650 -29.19 3.19 -3.30
CA LEU A 650 -29.94 3.35 -2.04
C LEU A 650 -30.72 4.67 -1.98
N SER A 651 -30.27 5.72 -2.67
CA SER A 651 -31.00 6.99 -2.75
C SER A 651 -32.36 6.87 -3.46
N TYR A 652 -32.52 5.89 -4.36
CA TYR A 652 -33.80 5.58 -5.00
C TYR A 652 -34.68 4.64 -4.16
N ILE A 653 -34.07 3.81 -3.32
CA ILE A 653 -34.76 2.78 -2.51
C ILE A 653 -34.83 3.25 -1.04
N GLN A 654 -35.66 4.27 -0.74
CA GLN A 654 -35.76 4.88 0.60
C GLN A 654 -36.16 3.92 1.73
N THR A 655 -36.55 2.67 1.43
CA THR A 655 -37.05 1.68 2.41
C THR A 655 -36.25 0.37 2.46
N GLY A 656 -35.16 0.23 1.69
CA GLY A 656 -34.38 -1.00 1.64
C GLY A 656 -33.50 -1.18 2.87
N LYS A 657 -33.68 -2.28 3.62
CA LYS A 657 -32.75 -2.63 4.71
C LYS A 657 -31.39 -2.98 4.09
N PRO A 658 -30.26 -2.45 4.59
CA PRO A 658 -28.96 -2.93 4.18
C PRO A 658 -28.85 -4.42 4.54
N ILE A 659 -28.59 -5.29 3.56
CA ILE A 659 -28.24 -6.67 3.85
C ILE A 659 -26.89 -6.65 4.58
N GLY A 660 -26.76 -7.45 5.64
CA GLY A 660 -25.51 -7.67 6.37
C GLY A 660 -24.42 -8.40 5.57
N ALA A 661 -24.47 -8.39 4.25
CA ALA A 661 -23.42 -8.92 3.38
C ALA A 661 -22.27 -7.90 3.33
N LYS A 662 -21.05 -8.34 3.66
CA LYS A 662 -19.84 -7.54 3.51
C LYS A 662 -19.67 -7.16 2.03
N GLY A 663 -19.40 -5.89 1.72
CA GLY A 663 -19.15 -5.38 0.36
C GLY A 663 -20.32 -4.62 -0.30
N CYS A 664 -20.26 -4.46 -1.62
CA CYS A 664 -21.18 -3.63 -2.42
C CYS A 664 -22.46 -4.37 -2.90
N TYR A 665 -22.89 -5.41 -2.18
CA TYR A 665 -24.12 -6.14 -2.50
C TYR A 665 -25.38 -5.37 -2.09
N VAL A 666 -26.44 -5.49 -2.91
CA VAL A 666 -27.77 -4.89 -2.69
C VAL A 666 -28.88 -5.87 -3.10
N GLU A 667 -30.06 -5.76 -2.49
CA GLU A 667 -31.23 -6.56 -2.88
C GLU A 667 -31.79 -6.05 -4.22
N PRO A 668 -32.01 -6.94 -5.21
CA PRO A 668 -32.74 -6.56 -6.41
C PRO A 668 -34.15 -6.10 -6.06
N THR A 669 -34.62 -5.04 -6.72
CA THR A 669 -35.90 -4.41 -6.39
C THR A 669 -36.80 -4.30 -7.62
N ILE A 670 -38.07 -4.70 -7.47
CA ILE A 670 -39.11 -4.48 -8.48
C ILE A 670 -40.06 -3.38 -7.99
N PHE A 671 -40.23 -2.32 -8.79
CA PHE A 671 -41.31 -1.36 -8.61
C PHE A 671 -42.48 -1.74 -9.51
N VAL A 672 -43.67 -1.86 -8.93
CA VAL A 672 -44.90 -2.18 -9.68
C VAL A 672 -45.76 -0.93 -9.77
N ASP A 673 -46.07 -0.57 -11.00
CA ASP A 673 -46.97 0.53 -11.40
C ASP A 673 -46.73 1.84 -10.61
N PRO A 674 -45.49 2.36 -10.60
CA PRO A 674 -45.21 3.62 -9.89
C PRO A 674 -45.92 4.79 -10.59
N HIS A 675 -46.06 5.90 -9.85
CA HIS A 675 -46.60 7.13 -10.42
C HIS A 675 -45.87 7.53 -11.73
N PRO A 676 -46.55 8.05 -12.77
CA PRO A 676 -45.93 8.38 -14.06
C PRO A 676 -44.73 9.34 -13.99
N ASP A 677 -44.69 10.20 -12.96
CA ASP A 677 -43.60 11.14 -12.69
C ASP A 677 -42.50 10.57 -11.77
N ALA A 678 -42.54 9.29 -11.44
CA ALA A 678 -41.55 8.68 -10.56
C ALA A 678 -40.17 8.65 -11.23
N LYS A 679 -39.14 9.10 -10.48
CA LYS A 679 -37.75 9.13 -10.96
C LYS A 679 -37.26 7.79 -11.50
N VAL A 680 -37.64 6.68 -10.86
CA VAL A 680 -37.24 5.32 -11.27
C VAL A 680 -37.69 4.95 -12.69
N LEU A 681 -38.72 5.61 -13.21
CA LEU A 681 -39.21 5.44 -14.58
C LEU A 681 -38.42 6.26 -15.60
N ARG A 682 -37.83 7.39 -15.18
CA ARG A 682 -37.18 8.39 -16.04
C ARG A 682 -35.66 8.34 -16.00
N GLU A 683 -35.07 8.05 -14.86
CA GLU A 683 -33.63 8.12 -14.60
C GLU A 683 -32.99 6.72 -14.71
N GLU A 684 -31.78 6.64 -15.24
CA GLU A 684 -30.97 5.42 -15.26
C GLU A 684 -30.35 5.20 -13.87
N ILE A 685 -30.74 4.12 -13.20
CA ILE A 685 -30.24 3.78 -11.86
C ILE A 685 -28.91 3.02 -11.94
N PHE A 686 -28.71 2.24 -13.01
CA PHE A 686 -27.52 1.39 -13.22
C PHE A 686 -27.26 0.42 -12.05
N GLY A 687 -28.33 -0.25 -11.62
CA GLY A 687 -28.35 -1.21 -10.51
C GLY A 687 -29.49 -2.22 -10.70
N PRO A 688 -29.67 -3.19 -9.81
CA PRO A 688 -30.62 -4.29 -10.02
C PRO A 688 -32.05 -3.85 -9.73
N VAL A 689 -32.59 -2.96 -10.56
CA VAL A 689 -33.95 -2.42 -10.48
C VAL A 689 -34.73 -2.70 -11.76
N LEU A 690 -35.93 -3.25 -11.61
CA LEU A 690 -36.92 -3.36 -12.67
C LEU A 690 -38.15 -2.52 -12.32
N VAL A 691 -38.61 -1.70 -13.27
CA VAL A 691 -39.89 -0.99 -13.14
C VAL A 691 -40.92 -1.64 -14.05
N VAL A 692 -42.02 -2.10 -13.48
CA VAL A 692 -43.11 -2.75 -14.20
C VAL A 692 -44.27 -1.76 -14.35
N VAL A 693 -44.74 -1.56 -15.57
CA VAL A 693 -45.85 -0.67 -15.91
C VAL A 693 -46.86 -1.45 -16.74
N TRP A 694 -48.14 -1.27 -16.45
CA TRP A 694 -49.19 -1.92 -17.21
C TRP A 694 -49.61 -1.08 -18.41
N PHE A 695 -50.09 -1.76 -19.46
CA PHE A 695 -50.72 -1.09 -20.59
C PHE A 695 -51.90 -1.92 -21.09
N SER A 696 -52.84 -1.25 -21.77
CA SER A 696 -54.02 -1.90 -22.35
C SER A 696 -54.03 -1.81 -23.88
N THR A 697 -53.26 -0.90 -24.48
CA THR A 697 -53.25 -0.71 -25.95
C THR A 697 -51.85 -0.59 -26.54
N GLU A 698 -51.71 -1.00 -27.82
CA GLU A 698 -50.44 -0.89 -28.56
C GLU A 698 -49.97 0.58 -28.67
N ASP A 699 -50.87 1.52 -28.98
CA ASP A 699 -50.52 2.94 -29.12
C ASP A 699 -50.11 3.58 -27.78
N GLU A 700 -50.67 3.13 -26.66
CA GLU A 700 -50.26 3.56 -25.34
C GLU A 700 -48.83 3.11 -25.03
N VAL A 701 -48.53 1.84 -25.21
CA VAL A 701 -47.19 1.33 -24.88
C VAL A 701 -46.09 1.90 -25.77
N ILE A 702 -46.41 2.23 -27.03
CA ILE A 702 -45.48 2.96 -27.90
C ILE A 702 -45.15 4.33 -27.33
N ARG A 703 -46.16 5.10 -26.90
CA ARG A 703 -45.95 6.41 -26.28
C ARG A 703 -45.11 6.28 -25.02
N LEU A 704 -45.46 5.36 -24.13
CA LEU A 704 -44.73 5.14 -22.88
C LEU A 704 -43.28 4.68 -23.10
N ALA A 705 -43.06 3.78 -24.07
CA ALA A 705 -41.73 3.27 -24.39
C ALA A 705 -40.81 4.38 -24.90
N ASN A 706 -41.32 5.27 -25.77
CA ASN A 706 -40.58 6.39 -26.34
C ASN A 706 -40.49 7.62 -25.42
N ASP A 707 -41.25 7.67 -24.32
CA ASP A 707 -41.29 8.81 -23.39
C ASP A 707 -40.08 8.86 -22.44
N ASN A 708 -38.87 9.01 -23.00
CA ASN A 708 -37.62 9.17 -22.28
C ASN A 708 -36.54 9.78 -23.20
N GLU A 709 -35.38 10.15 -22.67
CA GLU A 709 -34.28 10.74 -23.45
C GLU A 709 -33.29 9.73 -24.05
N PHE A 710 -33.49 8.44 -23.80
CA PHE A 710 -32.63 7.33 -24.20
C PHE A 710 -33.19 6.56 -25.40
N GLY A 711 -32.31 6.05 -26.25
CA GLY A 711 -32.66 5.38 -27.51
C GLY A 711 -31.78 4.18 -27.84
N LEU A 712 -31.49 3.33 -26.85
CA LEU A 712 -30.51 2.25 -27.00
C LEU A 712 -31.09 0.92 -27.52
N ALA A 713 -31.76 0.12 -26.67
CA ALA A 713 -32.17 -1.24 -27.04
C ALA A 713 -33.57 -1.66 -26.55
N PRO A 714 -34.66 -1.37 -27.28
CA PRO A 714 -35.98 -1.93 -27.00
C PRO A 714 -36.10 -3.44 -27.27
N TYR A 715 -36.95 -4.08 -26.46
CA TYR A 715 -37.30 -5.49 -26.56
C TYR A 715 -38.81 -5.66 -26.69
N VAL A 716 -39.26 -6.52 -27.60
CA VAL A 716 -40.67 -6.78 -27.87
C VAL A 716 -40.92 -8.28 -27.88
N TRP A 717 -41.96 -8.72 -27.15
CA TRP A 717 -42.43 -10.09 -27.11
C TRP A 717 -43.87 -10.18 -27.58
N THR A 718 -44.08 -10.86 -28.71
CA THR A 718 -45.38 -11.05 -29.35
C THR A 718 -45.30 -12.13 -30.41
N ALA A 719 -46.36 -12.93 -30.58
CA ALA A 719 -46.47 -13.87 -31.71
C ALA A 719 -46.99 -13.20 -33.00
N ASP A 720 -47.61 -12.01 -32.90
CA ASP A 720 -48.09 -11.24 -34.05
C ASP A 720 -46.93 -10.56 -34.81
N LEU A 721 -46.58 -11.12 -35.98
CA LEU A 721 -45.57 -10.57 -36.89
C LEU A 721 -45.90 -9.14 -37.36
N SER A 722 -47.17 -8.83 -37.59
CA SER A 722 -47.57 -7.49 -38.03
C SER A 722 -47.32 -6.47 -36.92
N ARG A 723 -47.61 -6.84 -35.67
CA ARG A 723 -47.26 -6.02 -34.49
C ARG A 723 -45.76 -5.87 -34.33
N ALA A 724 -45.00 -6.96 -34.46
CA ALA A 724 -43.54 -6.92 -34.38
C ALA A 724 -42.94 -5.91 -35.37
N LEU A 725 -43.39 -5.91 -36.63
CA LEU A 725 -42.94 -4.96 -37.65
C LEU A 725 -43.37 -3.52 -37.35
N ARG A 726 -44.62 -3.30 -36.91
CA ARG A 726 -45.11 -1.96 -36.54
C ARG A 726 -44.32 -1.37 -35.37
N LEU A 727 -44.09 -2.16 -34.31
CA LEU A 727 -43.31 -1.72 -33.15
C LEU A 727 -41.86 -1.44 -33.51
N SER A 728 -41.24 -2.31 -34.33
CA SER A 728 -39.86 -2.10 -34.78
C SER A 728 -39.68 -0.79 -35.56
N GLN A 729 -40.71 -0.31 -36.25
CA GLN A 729 -40.68 0.96 -36.97
C GLN A 729 -40.98 2.18 -36.07
N LYS A 730 -41.81 2.00 -35.04
CA LYS A 730 -42.29 3.10 -34.19
C LYS A 730 -41.44 3.33 -32.93
N LEU A 731 -40.67 2.34 -32.49
CA LEU A 731 -39.79 2.47 -31.33
C LEU A 731 -38.54 3.26 -31.73
N GLU A 732 -38.22 4.29 -30.95
CA GLU A 732 -37.16 5.24 -31.27
C GLU A 732 -35.81 4.80 -30.69
N ALA A 733 -35.14 3.85 -31.37
CA ALA A 733 -33.87 3.31 -30.90
C ALA A 733 -32.97 2.73 -32.01
N GLY A 734 -31.67 2.60 -31.70
CA GLY A 734 -30.65 2.08 -32.62
C GLY A 734 -30.78 0.60 -32.96
N THR A 735 -31.40 -0.18 -32.08
CA THR A 735 -31.65 -1.63 -32.27
C THR A 735 -32.96 -2.04 -31.61
N VAL A 736 -33.77 -2.87 -32.26
CA VAL A 736 -34.99 -3.46 -31.68
C VAL A 736 -34.91 -4.98 -31.73
N SER A 737 -35.07 -5.65 -30.58
CA SER A 737 -35.08 -7.11 -30.47
C SER A 737 -36.51 -7.63 -30.36
N VAL A 738 -36.91 -8.56 -31.22
CA VAL A 738 -38.23 -9.22 -31.15
C VAL A 738 -38.04 -10.71 -30.80
N ASN A 739 -38.72 -11.18 -29.75
CA ASN A 739 -38.71 -12.58 -29.29
C ASN A 739 -37.31 -13.16 -29.03
N GLY A 740 -36.38 -12.32 -28.59
CA GLY A 740 -35.01 -12.69 -28.27
C GLY A 740 -34.42 -11.79 -27.19
N ALA A 741 -33.38 -12.27 -26.51
CA ALA A 741 -32.73 -11.60 -25.39
C ALA A 741 -31.71 -10.52 -25.79
N GLY A 742 -31.72 -10.06 -27.05
CA GLY A 742 -30.92 -8.92 -27.53
C GLY A 742 -29.41 -9.02 -27.27
N GLY A 743 -28.78 -10.08 -27.79
CA GLY A 743 -27.33 -10.15 -27.84
C GLY A 743 -26.77 -9.11 -28.82
N LEU A 744 -25.76 -8.35 -28.37
CA LEU A 744 -24.93 -7.49 -29.22
C LEU A 744 -24.09 -8.37 -30.15
N LEU A 745 -24.69 -8.81 -31.26
CA LEU A 745 -23.95 -9.52 -32.28
C LEU A 745 -22.95 -8.52 -32.91
N PRO A 746 -21.64 -8.84 -33.00
CA PRO A 746 -20.64 -7.90 -33.52
C PRO A 746 -20.92 -7.41 -34.95
N ASN A 747 -21.74 -8.14 -35.71
CA ASN A 747 -22.12 -7.82 -37.08
C ASN A 747 -23.44 -7.04 -37.22
N VAL A 748 -24.10 -6.68 -36.11
CA VAL A 748 -25.34 -5.89 -36.12
C VAL A 748 -25.03 -4.45 -35.69
N PRO A 749 -25.18 -3.46 -36.59
CA PRO A 749 -24.84 -2.08 -36.28
C PRO A 749 -25.82 -1.46 -35.27
N ARG A 750 -25.30 -0.58 -34.42
CA ARG A 750 -26.04 0.33 -33.56
C ARG A 750 -25.88 1.75 -34.08
N GLY A 751 -26.96 2.33 -34.56
CA GLY A 751 -26.97 3.67 -35.13
C GLY A 751 -27.41 4.76 -34.15
N ARG A 752 -27.13 6.02 -34.50
CA ARG A 752 -27.52 7.22 -33.77
C ARG A 752 -29.03 7.29 -33.48
N TRP A 753 -29.38 7.33 -32.20
CA TRP A 753 -30.73 7.63 -31.71
C TRP A 753 -30.70 8.39 -30.38
N MET A 754 -31.54 9.42 -30.30
CA MET A 754 -31.69 10.31 -29.14
C MET A 754 -30.34 10.75 -28.54
N GLN A 755 -30.17 10.63 -27.22
CA GLN A 755 -28.91 10.92 -26.51
C GLN A 755 -28.05 9.67 -26.25
N SER A 756 -28.52 8.46 -26.60
CA SER A 756 -27.80 7.22 -26.26
C SER A 756 -26.69 6.89 -27.23
N VAL A 757 -26.81 7.24 -28.52
CA VAL A 757 -25.80 6.88 -29.52
C VAL A 757 -25.50 8.07 -30.42
N GLN A 758 -24.22 8.32 -30.67
CA GLN A 758 -23.71 9.23 -31.69
C GLN A 758 -22.64 8.50 -32.52
N GLY A 759 -22.81 8.44 -33.85
CA GLY A 759 -21.98 7.61 -34.73
C GLY A 759 -22.59 6.22 -34.93
N THR A 760 -21.77 5.23 -35.26
CA THR A 760 -22.17 3.83 -35.37
C THR A 760 -21.17 2.89 -34.70
N GLU A 761 -21.67 1.99 -33.87
CA GLU A 761 -20.91 0.87 -33.32
C GLU A 761 -21.36 -0.47 -33.91
N ASN A 762 -20.46 -1.44 -33.93
CA ASN A 762 -20.67 -2.77 -34.52
C ASN A 762 -21.07 -2.73 -36.01
N GLY A 763 -21.17 -3.91 -36.61
CA GLY A 763 -21.43 -4.05 -38.04
C GLY A 763 -20.25 -3.57 -38.89
N LYS A 764 -20.42 -3.69 -40.21
CA LYS A 764 -19.42 -3.16 -41.16
C LYS A 764 -19.48 -1.63 -41.23
N GLU A 765 -20.62 -1.06 -40.86
CA GLU A 765 -20.89 0.37 -40.86
C GLU A 765 -19.99 1.11 -39.88
N ALA A 766 -19.70 0.54 -38.71
CA ALA A 766 -18.75 1.13 -37.76
C ALA A 766 -17.35 1.31 -38.33
N MET A 767 -16.92 0.49 -39.31
CA MET A 767 -15.62 0.70 -39.96
C MET A 767 -15.56 2.03 -40.69
N LEU A 768 -16.68 2.53 -41.23
CA LEU A 768 -16.73 3.81 -41.93
C LEU A 768 -16.41 4.97 -40.97
N ASP A 769 -16.85 4.88 -39.71
CA ASP A 769 -16.58 5.87 -38.66
C ASP A 769 -15.08 5.99 -38.31
N TRP A 770 -14.27 4.97 -38.63
CA TRP A 770 -12.81 4.95 -38.46
C TRP A 770 -12.03 5.29 -39.75
N THR A 771 -12.73 5.68 -40.83
CA THR A 771 -12.11 6.01 -42.13
C THR A 771 -12.39 7.44 -42.56
N GLN A 772 -11.63 7.94 -43.53
CA GLN A 772 -11.83 9.26 -44.14
C GLN A 772 -12.10 9.10 -45.63
N LEU A 773 -13.24 9.61 -46.10
CA LEU A 773 -13.62 9.55 -47.52
C LEU A 773 -12.83 10.61 -48.32
N LYS A 774 -12.10 10.15 -49.35
CA LYS A 774 -11.35 11.03 -50.26
C LYS A 774 -11.81 10.84 -51.70
N SER A 775 -12.36 11.91 -52.30
CA SER A 775 -12.68 11.94 -53.74
C SER A 775 -11.45 12.37 -54.53
N VAL A 776 -11.08 11.61 -55.57
CA VAL A 776 -9.93 11.91 -56.44
C VAL A 776 -10.41 11.98 -57.88
N ALA A 777 -10.25 13.14 -58.51
CA ALA A 777 -10.50 13.34 -59.93
C ALA A 777 -9.16 13.55 -60.65
N ILE A 778 -8.83 12.67 -61.60
CA ILE A 778 -7.64 12.79 -62.44
C ILE A 778 -8.11 13.14 -63.84
N LYS A 779 -7.80 14.36 -64.28
CA LYS A 779 -8.01 14.78 -65.66
C LYS A 779 -6.76 14.43 -66.45
N GLY A 780 -6.91 13.52 -67.42
CA GLY A 780 -5.86 13.15 -68.37
C GLY A 780 -5.52 14.28 -69.33
#